data_AF-A0A3P8R066-F1
#
_entry.id   AF-A0A3P8R066-F1
#
_cell.length_a   1.000
_cell.length_b   1.000
_cell.length_c   1.000
_cell.angle_alpha   90.00
_cell.angle_beta   90.00
_cell.angle_gamma   90.00
#
_symmetry.space_group_name_H-M   'P 1'
#
loop_
_entity.id
_entity.type
_entity.pdbx_description
1 polymer ?
#
loop_
_entity_poly.entity_id
_entity_poly.type
_entity_poly.pdbx_seq_one_letter_code
_entity_poly.pdbx_strand_id
1 'polypeptide(L)'
;MATLELYSKGANVWVPDPDAVWVSAQLLQDYRSGEKHLLLQLSNGNEVHYPVGSPSDLPPLGNPDILEGENDLTALSFLHEPAVLHNLRVRFLDYSSIYTYCGIVLVAINPYDQLPIYGEEVIDAYSGQDMADMEPHIFSVAEEAYRTMIRSGKNQSIIISGESGSGKTVSAKFTMRYFAVVGGAAQQTSVEERVLASNPIMESIGNAKTTRNDNSSRFGKYIEIGFGRKGDIIGANMRTYLLEKSRVVFQASTERNYHIFYQLCASRELPEMRSLKLDAPENFRYTNQGGEMQIPGTDDLSDLERTRNAFTILGVQPDQQMELFRILSAVLHLGNVNIQASGRSSDRGYIDDRSLAVFSKLLGVEGSQMAHWLCHRRFAVGGEMLVKPMTGQQAVEARDALAKHIYGQLFAWTVQRLNSALRAQQGRTKSFVGVLDIYGFETFERNSFEQFCINYANEKLQQQFNRHVFHLEQEEYVREELAWSRIEFSDNQQCIDLIEGQLGMFDLLDEECRMPKGSDESWVRKLYDQHLNSKPHPHFRKPRMSNSAFIVLHFADTVQYECDGFLDKNRDTVFEELINILKASQSELVAELFQQQRNASPVANGSIRSGKRATREHKLTVGFQFRQSLQMLMETLNSTTPHYVRCIKPNDLKEPFLFDPKRTVQQLRACGVLETIRISAAGYPSRWTYEEFFSRYRILLRGPQSQDQAQASCRQALPQLIPDPDQYCFGKTKVFFRAGQVALLERLRAERLRVAAVIIQSQVRGWLARIRYTRILWATLTIQRYSRGAVGSRLALILRYTRAALVIQKTYRMMVVRQLFFMIRHATVTIQAFTRGMLERRRYRLVSIYQLLKLTALAWPCPLSATASLSVCASDIRVDSALSLAPGLPASVLFLCVRQADCSGDQARARSLCIPALLESETIQGLSGSAVKLAVSRKRAGSDPRTVGGEAPTMASVLRELGALHTALTQQALPKTLMEQAFHQLTYLICASAFNSLLLRKDMCSWSRGLQIRYNVSVLEEWLRGRGLQAGGAVATLEPLIQAVQLLQVGKKTEADAQGIVRTCSALSSQQIVKILTLYTPHSDLDERVTLNFIRSVQGLLKGRSNSQPSQLLMDVRRVFPVIFLYSPPPVLSAEQLVIPDSLKISFLRKA
;
A
#
# COMPACT_ATOMS: atom_id res chain seq x y z
N MET A 1 32.89 -0.32 -8.42
CA MET A 1 32.65 0.93 -9.20
C MET A 1 31.17 1.16 -9.51
N ALA A 2 30.39 0.13 -9.90
CA ALA A 2 29.02 0.27 -10.40
C ALA A 2 28.00 1.06 -9.53
N THR A 3 28.16 1.11 -8.21
CA THR A 3 27.22 1.81 -7.31
C THR A 3 27.36 3.34 -7.30
N LEU A 4 28.53 3.89 -7.66
CA LEU A 4 28.76 5.35 -7.67
C LEU A 4 27.98 6.03 -8.80
N GLU A 5 27.83 5.35 -9.94
CA GLU A 5 27.13 5.88 -11.11
C GLU A 5 25.64 6.13 -10.83
N LEU A 6 25.04 5.42 -9.87
CA LEU A 6 23.63 5.52 -9.50
C LEU A 6 23.24 6.87 -8.88
N TYR A 7 24.20 7.64 -8.36
CA TYR A 7 24.00 8.98 -7.79
C TYR A 7 23.90 10.07 -8.87
N SER A 8 22.96 9.90 -9.79
CA SER A 8 22.63 10.85 -10.86
C SER A 8 21.51 11.82 -10.45
N LYS A 9 21.44 12.98 -11.11
CA LYS A 9 20.37 13.97 -10.93
C LYS A 9 18.99 13.33 -11.07
N GLY A 10 18.13 13.57 -10.08
CA GLY A 10 16.78 13.02 -9.99
C GLY A 10 16.70 11.69 -9.22
N ALA A 11 17.83 11.07 -8.83
CA ALA A 11 17.82 9.91 -7.94
C ALA A 11 17.39 10.31 -6.52
N ASN A 12 16.63 9.43 -5.87
CA ASN A 12 16.22 9.58 -4.47
C ASN A 12 17.29 8.97 -3.55
N VAL A 13 17.51 9.58 -2.39
CA VAL A 13 18.41 9.13 -1.32
C VAL A 13 17.78 9.38 0.06
N TRP A 14 18.30 8.69 1.07
CA TRP A 14 17.86 8.82 2.47
C TRP A 14 18.87 9.60 3.30
N VAL A 15 18.43 10.70 3.90
CA VAL A 15 19.23 11.55 4.77
C VAL A 15 18.80 11.33 6.23
N PRO A 16 19.74 11.24 7.20
CA PRO A 16 19.38 11.14 8.62
C PRO A 16 18.58 12.35 9.09
N ASP A 17 17.56 12.12 9.91
CA ASP A 17 16.68 13.15 10.45
C ASP A 17 16.42 12.90 11.95
N PRO A 18 16.47 13.94 12.81
CA PRO A 18 16.34 13.77 14.25
C PRO A 18 14.94 13.34 14.71
N ASP A 19 13.90 13.43 13.88
CA ASP A 19 12.52 13.10 14.22
C ASP A 19 11.96 11.90 13.45
N ALA A 20 12.14 11.87 12.14
CA ALA A 20 11.70 10.76 11.29
C ALA A 20 12.72 9.61 11.19
N VAL A 21 13.90 9.73 11.84
CA VAL A 21 15.11 8.90 11.66
C VAL A 21 15.73 9.03 10.27
N TRP A 22 14.93 8.92 9.22
CA TRP A 22 15.33 9.03 7.82
C TRP A 22 14.28 9.83 7.02
N VAL A 23 14.75 10.75 6.19
CA VAL A 23 13.91 11.54 5.27
C VAL A 23 14.39 11.36 3.84
N SER A 24 13.45 11.23 2.91
CA SER A 24 13.74 11.12 1.48
C SER A 24 14.12 12.48 0.90
N ALA A 25 15.20 12.50 0.11
CA ALA A 25 15.71 13.66 -0.60
C ALA A 25 16.07 13.30 -2.05
N GLN A 26 15.97 14.25 -2.97
CA GLN A 26 16.29 14.06 -4.39
C GLN A 26 17.59 14.79 -4.77
N LEU A 27 18.47 14.14 -5.54
CA LEU A 27 19.69 14.75 -6.06
C LEU A 27 19.38 15.81 -7.12
N LEU A 28 19.85 17.04 -6.94
CA LEU A 28 19.69 18.13 -7.92
C LEU A 28 20.81 18.16 -8.97
N GLN A 29 21.92 17.46 -8.74
CA GLN A 29 23.10 17.37 -9.61
C GLN A 29 23.65 15.93 -9.61
N ASP A 30 24.41 15.57 -10.66
CA ASP A 30 25.10 14.27 -10.73
C ASP A 30 26.35 14.29 -9.83
N TYR A 31 26.53 13.28 -8.98
CA TYR A 31 27.72 13.17 -8.13
C TYR A 31 28.95 12.78 -8.96
N ARG A 32 30.08 13.49 -8.73
CA ARG A 32 31.38 13.17 -9.32
C ARG A 32 32.37 12.76 -8.24
N SER A 33 33.15 11.71 -8.54
CA SER A 33 34.16 11.18 -7.62
C SER A 33 35.15 12.26 -7.18
N GLY A 34 35.12 12.62 -5.90
CA GLY A 34 35.96 13.66 -5.29
C GLY A 34 35.21 14.94 -4.89
N GLU A 35 33.92 15.06 -5.17
CA GLU A 35 33.08 16.15 -4.65
C GLU A 35 32.82 16.00 -3.15
N LYS A 36 32.98 17.11 -2.40
CA LYS A 36 32.85 17.13 -0.93
C LYS A 36 31.42 17.32 -0.42
N HIS A 37 30.47 17.61 -1.30
CA HIS A 37 29.08 17.89 -0.94
C HIS A 37 28.12 17.41 -2.03
N LEU A 38 26.97 16.88 -1.63
CA LEU A 38 25.82 16.63 -2.50
C LEU A 38 24.81 17.77 -2.37
N LEU A 39 24.23 18.21 -3.49
CA LEU A 39 23.11 19.15 -3.50
C LEU A 39 21.79 18.36 -3.54
N LEU A 40 21.08 18.35 -2.41
CA LEU A 40 19.85 17.56 -2.21
C LEU A 40 18.64 18.48 -2.03
N GLN A 41 17.48 18.07 -2.54
CA GLN A 41 16.19 18.68 -2.22
C GLN A 41 15.39 17.74 -1.31
N LEU A 42 15.03 18.20 -0.11
CA LEU A 42 14.17 17.47 0.82
C LEU A 42 12.71 17.43 0.33
N SER A 43 11.92 16.49 0.85
CA SER A 43 10.49 16.36 0.57
C SER A 43 9.63 17.59 0.90
N ASN A 44 10.10 18.48 1.78
CA ASN A 44 9.49 19.78 2.09
C ASN A 44 9.85 20.90 1.09
N GLY A 45 10.69 20.61 0.09
CA GLY A 45 11.15 21.54 -0.94
C GLY A 45 12.46 22.26 -0.62
N ASN A 46 12.97 22.18 0.62
CA ASN A 46 14.20 22.85 1.03
C ASN A 46 15.45 22.20 0.40
N GLU A 47 16.40 23.02 -0.03
CA GLU A 47 17.70 22.56 -0.53
C GLU A 47 18.71 22.44 0.61
N VAL A 48 19.48 21.34 0.64
CA VAL A 48 20.47 21.02 1.66
C VAL A 48 21.78 20.58 1.00
N HIS A 49 22.89 21.15 1.47
CA HIS A 49 24.24 20.69 1.12
C HIS A 49 24.67 19.60 2.10
N TYR A 50 24.63 18.34 1.67
CA TYR A 50 25.03 17.20 2.49
C TYR A 50 26.54 16.91 2.33
N PRO A 51 27.37 16.95 3.39
CA PRO A 51 28.81 16.74 3.30
C PRO A 51 29.17 15.27 3.06
N VAL A 52 30.16 15.03 2.21
CA VAL A 52 30.70 13.69 1.88
C VAL A 52 32.22 13.73 2.06
N GLY A 53 32.73 13.03 3.07
CA GLY A 53 34.18 12.95 3.34
C GLY A 53 34.88 11.86 2.53
N SER A 54 34.20 10.73 2.36
CA SER A 54 34.65 9.51 1.70
C SER A 54 33.52 8.87 0.88
N PRO A 55 33.80 7.98 -0.09
CA PRO A 55 32.76 7.28 -0.84
C PRO A 55 31.82 6.40 0.01
N SER A 56 32.23 6.05 1.24
CA SER A 56 31.42 5.35 2.24
C SER A 56 30.41 6.24 2.97
N ASP A 57 30.57 7.57 2.91
CA ASP A 57 29.67 8.53 3.58
C ASP A 57 28.47 8.93 2.71
N LEU A 58 28.32 8.33 1.52
CA LEU A 58 27.22 8.59 0.61
C LEU A 58 25.87 8.12 1.22
N PRO A 59 24.80 8.95 1.15
CA PRO A 59 23.51 8.62 1.75
C PRO A 59 22.83 7.44 1.02
N PRO A 60 22.18 6.47 1.72
CA PRO A 60 21.59 5.30 1.09
C PRO A 60 20.60 5.64 -0.02
N LEU A 61 20.71 4.98 -1.19
CA LEU A 61 19.81 5.19 -2.33
C LEU A 61 18.36 4.77 -2.01
N GLY A 62 17.40 5.56 -2.48
CA GLY A 62 15.98 5.21 -2.45
C GLY A 62 15.62 4.13 -3.46
N ASN A 63 14.69 3.24 -3.10
CA ASN A 63 14.11 2.32 -4.07
C ASN A 63 13.22 3.10 -5.07
N PRO A 64 13.09 2.64 -6.32
CA PRO A 64 12.16 3.22 -7.27
C PRO A 64 10.70 3.00 -6.81
N ASP A 65 9.83 3.99 -7.05
CA ASP A 65 8.43 4.03 -6.62
C ASP A 65 7.59 2.78 -7.00
N ILE A 66 8.01 2.03 -8.03
CA ILE A 66 7.36 0.78 -8.47
C ILE A 66 7.56 -0.39 -7.48
N LEU A 67 8.52 -0.30 -6.56
CA LEU A 67 8.80 -1.31 -5.53
C LEU A 67 8.34 -0.84 -4.13
N GLU A 68 7.59 0.27 -4.05
CA GLU A 68 6.97 0.72 -2.80
C GLU A 68 5.74 -0.12 -2.47
N GLY A 69 5.59 -0.51 -1.20
CA GLY A 69 4.45 -1.29 -0.74
C GLY A 69 4.52 -2.79 -1.03
N GLU A 70 5.60 -3.31 -1.63
CA GLU A 70 5.78 -4.75 -1.95
C GLU A 70 5.52 -5.68 -0.76
N ASN A 71 5.00 -6.88 -1.04
CA ASN A 71 4.61 -7.86 -0.02
C ASN A 71 5.79 -8.54 0.70
N ASP A 72 6.96 -8.63 0.05
CA ASP A 72 8.22 -9.10 0.65
C ASP A 72 9.33 -8.05 0.47
N LEU A 73 10.00 -7.72 1.57
CA LEU A 73 11.14 -6.81 1.60
C LEU A 73 12.34 -7.31 0.76
N THR A 74 12.46 -8.62 0.49
CA THR A 74 13.55 -9.14 -0.37
C THR A 74 13.43 -8.74 -1.84
N ALA A 75 12.23 -8.33 -2.29
CA ALA A 75 12.00 -7.81 -3.63
C ALA A 75 12.61 -6.40 -3.86
N LEU A 76 12.96 -5.68 -2.78
CA LEU A 76 13.57 -4.35 -2.84
C LEU A 76 14.97 -4.41 -3.48
N SER A 77 15.26 -3.45 -4.38
CA SER A 77 16.56 -3.40 -5.06
C SER A 77 17.67 -2.92 -4.12
N PHE A 78 17.38 -1.93 -3.28
CA PHE A 78 18.27 -1.47 -2.21
C PHE A 78 17.68 -1.91 -0.87
N LEU A 79 18.32 -2.89 -0.25
CA LEU A 79 17.86 -3.54 0.97
C LEU A 79 18.70 -3.04 2.16
N HIS A 80 18.20 -1.98 2.83
CA HIS A 80 18.85 -1.30 3.95
C HIS A 80 17.80 -0.71 4.92
N GLU A 81 18.24 -0.22 6.08
CA GLU A 81 17.35 0.25 7.16
C GLU A 81 16.28 1.27 6.70
N PRO A 82 16.62 2.39 6.03
CA PRO A 82 15.58 3.34 5.60
C PRO A 82 14.59 2.75 4.58
N ALA A 83 15.03 1.89 3.66
CA ALA A 83 14.14 1.24 2.70
C ALA A 83 13.10 0.34 3.38
N VAL A 84 13.54 -0.41 4.40
CA VAL A 84 12.68 -1.29 5.21
C VAL A 84 11.69 -0.48 6.02
N LEU A 85 12.18 0.56 6.72
CA LEU A 85 11.35 1.45 7.52
C LEU A 85 10.26 2.14 6.69
N HIS A 86 10.63 2.64 5.51
CA HIS A 86 9.72 3.32 4.59
C HIS A 86 8.67 2.37 4.01
N ASN A 87 9.07 1.19 3.51
CA ASN A 87 8.12 0.21 2.98
C ASN A 87 7.11 -0.24 4.06
N LEU A 88 7.59 -0.58 5.27
CA LEU A 88 6.72 -0.94 6.39
C LEU A 88 5.78 0.21 6.80
N ARG A 89 6.27 1.45 6.83
CA ARG A 89 5.46 2.64 7.12
C ARG A 89 4.36 2.85 6.09
N VAL A 90 4.69 2.77 4.79
CA VAL A 90 3.74 2.93 3.69
C VAL A 90 2.68 1.82 3.72
N ARG A 91 3.08 0.56 3.92
CA ARG A 91 2.13 -0.56 4.07
C ARG A 91 1.19 -0.36 5.25
N PHE A 92 1.72 0.05 6.41
CA PHE A 92 0.92 0.26 7.62
C PHE A 92 -0.04 1.45 7.53
N LEU A 93 0.43 2.61 7.03
CA LEU A 93 -0.35 3.85 7.01
C LEU A 93 -1.25 3.99 5.77
N ASP A 94 -0.72 3.74 4.57
CA ASP A 94 -1.41 4.04 3.31
C ASP A 94 -2.26 2.86 2.81
N TYR A 95 -1.82 1.62 3.08
CA TYR A 95 -2.52 0.39 2.68
C TYR A 95 -3.28 -0.30 3.83
N SER A 96 -3.11 0.16 5.08
CA SER A 96 -3.64 -0.50 6.29
C SER A 96 -3.21 -1.97 6.46
N SER A 97 -2.10 -2.36 5.82
CA SER A 97 -1.58 -3.73 5.79
C SER A 97 -0.56 -3.93 6.91
N ILE A 98 -0.96 -4.68 7.94
CA ILE A 98 -0.15 -4.90 9.15
C ILE A 98 0.93 -5.98 9.02
N TYR A 99 0.84 -6.83 7.99
CA TYR A 99 1.70 -7.97 7.76
C TYR A 99 2.58 -7.76 6.52
N THR A 100 3.86 -8.10 6.60
CA THR A 100 4.83 -8.00 5.49
C THR A 100 5.85 -9.13 5.62
N TYR A 101 6.22 -9.79 4.52
CA TYR A 101 7.31 -10.76 4.55
C TYR A 101 8.69 -10.07 4.51
N CYS A 102 9.66 -10.78 5.06
CA CYS A 102 11.08 -10.46 5.02
C CYS A 102 11.82 -11.78 4.75
N GLY A 103 11.68 -12.29 3.53
CA GLY A 103 12.07 -13.65 3.17
C GLY A 103 11.28 -14.67 3.99
N ILE A 104 11.97 -15.44 4.84
CA ILE A 104 11.35 -16.49 5.69
C ILE A 104 10.64 -15.94 6.94
N VAL A 105 10.64 -14.62 7.15
CA VAL A 105 10.16 -13.98 8.38
C VAL A 105 8.90 -13.19 8.10
N LEU A 106 7.86 -13.38 8.90
CA LEU A 106 6.68 -12.50 8.89
C LEU A 106 6.88 -11.35 9.88
N VAL A 107 6.90 -10.11 9.39
CA VAL A 107 6.81 -8.90 10.20
C VAL A 107 5.33 -8.58 10.42
N ALA A 108 4.95 -8.35 11.68
CA ALA A 108 3.59 -8.03 12.10
C ALA A 108 3.59 -6.73 12.92
N ILE A 109 2.92 -5.69 12.46
CA ILE A 109 2.86 -4.39 13.16
C ILE A 109 1.51 -4.27 13.86
N ASN A 110 1.50 -4.04 15.18
CA ASN A 110 0.25 -3.98 15.95
C ASN A 110 -0.61 -2.76 15.53
N PRO A 111 -1.81 -2.94 14.94
CA PRO A 111 -2.65 -1.81 14.51
C PRO A 111 -3.28 -1.03 15.66
N TYR A 112 -3.36 -1.61 16.87
CA TYR A 112 -4.21 -1.15 17.98
C TYR A 112 -5.71 -1.03 17.65
N ASP A 113 -6.17 -1.71 16.60
CA ASP A 113 -7.57 -1.73 16.14
C ASP A 113 -7.98 -3.15 15.72
N GLN A 114 -9.29 -3.43 15.68
CA GLN A 114 -9.83 -4.74 15.28
C GLN A 114 -10.07 -4.80 13.77
N LEU A 115 -9.25 -5.57 13.07
CA LEU A 115 -9.33 -5.73 11.62
C LEU A 115 -10.18 -6.94 11.22
N PRO A 116 -11.03 -6.85 10.18
CA PRO A 116 -11.90 -7.94 9.71
C PRO A 116 -11.16 -9.02 8.89
N ILE A 117 -9.89 -9.30 9.23
CA ILE A 117 -8.99 -10.24 8.52
C ILE A 117 -8.85 -11.59 9.23
N TYR A 118 -9.55 -11.79 10.35
CA TYR A 118 -9.47 -12.98 11.20
C TYR A 118 -10.78 -13.79 11.27
N GLY A 119 -11.67 -13.60 10.29
CA GLY A 119 -12.89 -14.38 10.11
C GLY A 119 -12.63 -15.79 9.55
N GLU A 120 -13.60 -16.69 9.69
CA GLU A 120 -13.49 -18.06 9.17
C GLU A 120 -13.42 -18.10 7.63
N GLU A 121 -14.12 -17.19 6.94
CA GLU A 121 -13.99 -16.99 5.49
C GLU A 121 -12.54 -16.73 5.04
N VAL A 122 -11.73 -16.06 5.87
CA VAL A 122 -10.31 -15.80 5.60
C VAL A 122 -9.46 -17.03 5.91
N ILE A 123 -9.80 -17.79 6.96
CA ILE A 123 -9.13 -19.07 7.26
C ILE A 123 -9.30 -20.04 6.08
N ASP A 124 -10.53 -20.17 5.56
CA ASP A 124 -10.85 -21.01 4.41
C ASP A 124 -10.13 -20.53 3.13
N ALA A 125 -10.03 -19.21 2.92
CA ALA A 125 -9.33 -18.65 1.77
C ALA A 125 -7.81 -18.88 1.79
N TYR A 126 -7.18 -18.98 2.96
CA TYR A 126 -5.75 -19.32 3.09
C TYR A 126 -5.49 -20.83 3.12
N SER A 127 -6.49 -21.64 3.47
CA SER A 127 -6.34 -23.11 3.52
C SER A 127 -6.02 -23.69 2.14
N GLY A 128 -4.99 -24.55 2.09
CA GLY A 128 -4.56 -25.20 0.85
C GLY A 128 -3.85 -24.30 -0.18
N GLN A 129 -3.69 -22.99 0.06
CA GLN A 129 -2.97 -22.09 -0.86
C GLN A 129 -1.47 -22.03 -0.59
N ASP A 130 -0.63 -21.86 -1.61
CA ASP A 130 0.82 -21.66 -1.41
C ASP A 130 1.14 -20.24 -0.92
N MET A 131 2.15 -20.11 -0.05
CA MET A 131 2.50 -18.84 0.61
C MET A 131 2.86 -17.71 -0.37
N ALA A 132 3.35 -18.05 -1.56
CA ALA A 132 3.73 -17.07 -2.58
C ALA A 132 2.54 -16.49 -3.36
N ASP A 133 1.39 -17.16 -3.37
CA ASP A 133 0.20 -16.76 -4.13
C ASP A 133 -0.77 -15.88 -3.32
N MET A 134 -0.54 -15.76 -2.01
CA MET A 134 -1.40 -15.06 -1.05
C MET A 134 -0.73 -13.82 -0.46
N GLU A 135 -1.54 -12.87 0.02
CA GLU A 135 -1.01 -11.70 0.73
C GLU A 135 -0.42 -12.10 2.11
N PRO A 136 0.60 -11.39 2.63
CA PRO A 136 1.23 -11.73 3.90
C PRO A 136 0.22 -11.80 5.04
N HIS A 137 0.16 -12.92 5.75
CA HIS A 137 -0.76 -13.10 6.88
C HIS A 137 -0.24 -14.12 7.90
N ILE A 138 -0.70 -14.04 9.15
CA ILE A 138 -0.36 -15.04 10.18
C ILE A 138 -0.89 -16.44 9.81
N PHE A 139 -1.99 -16.51 9.06
CA PHE A 139 -2.56 -17.77 8.57
C PHE A 139 -1.71 -18.45 7.50
N SER A 140 -0.98 -17.71 6.65
CA SER A 140 -0.08 -18.34 5.67
C SER A 140 1.08 -19.08 6.36
N VAL A 141 1.58 -18.52 7.47
CA VAL A 141 2.66 -19.12 8.27
C VAL A 141 2.16 -20.37 9.00
N ALA A 142 0.93 -20.32 9.51
CA ALA A 142 0.28 -21.49 10.09
C ALA A 142 0.03 -22.59 9.05
N GLU A 143 -0.45 -22.23 7.86
CA GLU A 143 -0.68 -23.16 6.75
C GLU A 143 0.62 -23.81 6.25
N GLU A 144 1.68 -23.03 6.03
CA GLU A 144 2.98 -23.58 5.59
C GLU A 144 3.55 -24.54 6.65
N ALA A 145 3.45 -24.20 7.95
CA ALA A 145 3.81 -25.12 9.01
C ALA A 145 2.95 -26.42 8.98
N TYR A 146 1.63 -26.31 8.86
CA TYR A 146 0.74 -27.48 8.78
C TYR A 146 1.05 -28.37 7.58
N ARG A 147 1.16 -27.78 6.38
CA ARG A 147 1.45 -28.47 5.13
C ARG A 147 2.83 -29.11 5.15
N THR A 148 3.86 -28.41 5.61
CA THR A 148 5.22 -28.95 5.69
C THR A 148 5.34 -30.02 6.78
N MET A 149 4.59 -29.95 7.88
CA MET A 149 4.47 -31.07 8.83
C MET A 149 3.91 -32.32 8.15
N ILE A 150 2.80 -32.21 7.43
CA ILE A 150 2.15 -33.36 6.76
C ILE A 150 3.05 -33.93 5.65
N ARG A 151 3.62 -33.07 4.81
CA ARG A 151 4.46 -33.44 3.67
C ARG A 151 5.79 -34.06 4.07
N SER A 152 6.49 -33.47 5.05
CA SER A 152 7.83 -33.91 5.45
C SER A 152 7.85 -34.95 6.57
N GLY A 153 6.75 -35.07 7.33
CA GLY A 153 6.69 -35.86 8.56
C GLY A 153 7.53 -35.30 9.72
N LYS A 154 8.14 -34.11 9.58
CA LYS A 154 8.91 -33.45 10.64
C LYS A 154 8.02 -32.53 11.48
N ASN A 155 8.31 -32.46 12.78
CA ASN A 155 7.69 -31.51 13.70
C ASN A 155 8.08 -30.07 13.34
N GLN A 156 7.21 -29.11 13.65
CA GLN A 156 7.40 -27.70 13.32
C GLN A 156 7.38 -26.85 14.59
N SER A 157 7.96 -25.66 14.54
CA SER A 157 7.74 -24.63 15.56
C SER A 157 7.43 -23.27 14.93
N ILE A 158 6.55 -22.50 15.55
CA ILE A 158 6.27 -21.10 15.19
C ILE A 158 6.78 -20.24 16.33
N ILE A 159 7.85 -19.47 16.07
CA ILE A 159 8.56 -18.66 17.05
C ILE A 159 8.09 -17.21 16.89
N ILE A 160 7.31 -16.74 17.87
CA ILE A 160 6.72 -15.41 17.89
C ILE A 160 7.49 -14.56 18.90
N SER A 161 8.06 -13.44 18.44
CA SER A 161 8.97 -12.60 19.22
C SER A 161 8.73 -11.11 18.96
N GLY A 162 9.22 -10.25 19.85
CA GLY A 162 8.99 -8.81 19.83
C GLY A 162 8.84 -8.24 21.24
N GLU A 163 8.85 -6.91 21.39
CA GLU A 163 8.70 -6.23 22.68
C GLU A 163 7.34 -6.52 23.37
N SER A 164 7.22 -6.17 24.65
CA SER A 164 5.91 -6.26 25.34
C SER A 164 4.91 -5.27 24.72
N GLY A 165 3.67 -5.70 24.52
CA GLY A 165 2.63 -4.93 23.81
C GLY A 165 2.67 -4.98 22.28
N SER A 166 3.64 -5.68 21.65
CA SER A 166 3.75 -5.72 20.18
C SER A 166 2.80 -6.67 19.45
N GLY A 167 1.98 -7.45 20.18
CA GLY A 167 0.97 -8.35 19.58
C GLY A 167 1.32 -9.85 19.54
N LYS A 168 2.41 -10.29 20.21
CA LYS A 168 2.84 -11.71 20.22
C LYS A 168 1.73 -12.70 20.58
N THR A 169 1.09 -12.52 21.74
CA THR A 169 0.05 -13.42 22.25
C THR A 169 -1.21 -13.42 21.38
N VAL A 170 -1.51 -12.28 20.74
CA VAL A 170 -2.59 -12.17 19.74
C VAL A 170 -2.27 -12.98 18.48
N SER A 171 -1.05 -12.86 17.95
CA SER A 171 -0.58 -13.68 16.83
C SER A 171 -0.61 -15.18 17.19
N ALA A 172 -0.14 -15.56 18.38
CA ALA A 172 -0.21 -16.94 18.88
C ALA A 172 -1.65 -17.46 18.92
N LYS A 173 -2.61 -16.65 19.40
CA LYS A 173 -4.04 -16.99 19.45
C LYS A 173 -4.61 -17.24 18.05
N PHE A 174 -4.29 -16.40 17.07
CA PHE A 174 -4.75 -16.60 15.69
C PHE A 174 -4.12 -17.82 15.02
N THR A 175 -2.83 -18.08 15.26
CA THR A 175 -2.16 -19.33 14.84
C THR A 175 -2.85 -20.56 15.44
N MET A 176 -3.19 -20.55 16.73
CA MET A 176 -3.91 -21.67 17.38
C MET A 176 -5.32 -21.87 16.80
N ARG A 177 -6.08 -20.78 16.56
CA ARG A 177 -7.42 -20.85 15.94
C ARG A 177 -7.36 -21.42 14.51
N TYR A 178 -6.37 -21.02 13.72
CA TYR A 178 -6.18 -21.54 12.37
C TYR A 178 -6.02 -23.07 12.36
N PHE A 179 -5.14 -23.60 13.22
CA PHE A 179 -4.93 -25.05 13.32
C PHE A 179 -6.17 -25.80 13.78
N ALA A 180 -7.03 -25.20 14.62
CA ALA A 180 -8.25 -25.85 15.07
C ALA A 180 -9.26 -26.06 13.93
N VAL A 181 -9.52 -25.01 13.16
CA VAL A 181 -10.42 -25.08 11.98
C VAL A 181 -9.89 -26.09 10.95
N VAL A 182 -8.63 -25.95 10.53
CA VAL A 182 -8.03 -26.79 9.48
C VAL A 182 -7.75 -28.23 9.95
N GLY A 183 -7.53 -28.42 11.25
CA GLY A 183 -7.34 -29.73 11.90
C GLY A 183 -8.61 -30.56 12.09
N GLY A 184 -9.72 -30.18 11.44
CA GLY A 184 -10.96 -30.96 11.40
C GLY A 184 -11.88 -30.80 12.60
N ALA A 185 -11.73 -29.74 13.42
CA ALA A 185 -12.55 -29.52 14.61
C ALA A 185 -14.00 -29.05 14.32
N ALA A 186 -14.38 -28.86 13.06
CA ALA A 186 -15.70 -28.37 12.62
C ALA A 186 -16.92 -29.20 13.11
N GLN A 187 -16.70 -30.37 13.72
CA GLN A 187 -17.71 -31.16 14.40
C GLN A 187 -17.29 -31.47 15.86
N GLN A 188 -17.47 -30.49 16.74
CA GLN A 188 -17.42 -30.60 18.21
C GLN A 188 -16.25 -31.43 18.80
N THR A 189 -15.01 -30.95 18.65
CA THR A 189 -13.91 -31.42 19.52
C THR A 189 -13.57 -30.40 20.59
N SER A 190 -13.86 -30.74 21.84
CA SER A 190 -13.59 -29.90 23.04
C SER A 190 -12.12 -29.53 23.27
N VAL A 191 -11.20 -30.00 22.42
CA VAL A 191 -9.76 -29.76 22.53
C VAL A 191 -9.42 -28.32 22.11
N GLU A 192 -10.04 -27.77 21.06
CA GLU A 192 -9.84 -26.35 20.71
C GLU A 192 -10.27 -25.44 21.87
N GLU A 193 -11.50 -25.61 22.33
CA GLU A 193 -12.09 -24.81 23.40
C GLU A 193 -11.24 -24.87 24.68
N ARG A 194 -10.73 -26.05 25.04
CA ARG A 194 -9.79 -26.22 26.16
C ARG A 194 -8.44 -25.54 25.93
N VAL A 195 -7.86 -25.63 24.74
CA VAL A 195 -6.59 -24.93 24.41
C VAL A 195 -6.79 -23.41 24.50
N LEU A 196 -7.88 -22.88 23.97
CA LEU A 196 -8.21 -21.46 24.04
C LEU A 196 -8.52 -21.02 25.48
N ALA A 197 -9.28 -21.81 26.24
CA ALA A 197 -9.59 -21.59 27.66
C ALA A 197 -8.36 -21.66 28.57
N SER A 198 -7.25 -22.26 28.15
CA SER A 198 -6.01 -22.22 28.93
C SER A 198 -5.41 -20.80 29.03
N ASN A 199 -5.72 -19.89 28.09
CA ASN A 199 -5.11 -18.56 28.07
C ASN A 199 -5.53 -17.66 29.24
N PRO A 200 -6.84 -17.44 29.56
CA PRO A 200 -7.24 -16.65 30.74
C PRO A 200 -6.58 -17.09 32.05
N ILE A 201 -6.45 -18.41 32.27
CA ILE A 201 -5.77 -18.95 33.45
C ILE A 201 -4.29 -18.54 33.45
N MET A 202 -3.57 -18.81 32.35
CA MET A 202 -2.15 -18.50 32.25
C MET A 202 -1.85 -16.99 32.28
N GLU A 203 -2.76 -16.16 31.76
CA GLU A 203 -2.68 -14.71 31.87
C GLU A 203 -2.90 -14.25 33.33
N SER A 204 -3.88 -14.80 34.04
CA SER A 204 -4.14 -14.44 35.45
C SER A 204 -2.94 -14.71 36.38
N ILE A 205 -2.27 -15.86 36.24
CA ILE A 205 -1.16 -16.30 37.11
C ILE A 205 0.24 -16.00 36.55
N GLY A 206 0.34 -15.54 35.30
CA GLY A 206 1.61 -15.39 34.58
C GLY A 206 1.84 -14.01 33.96
N ASN A 207 0.80 -13.17 33.86
CA ASN A 207 0.90 -11.82 33.35
C ASN A 207 0.70 -10.78 34.45
N ALA A 208 1.26 -9.59 34.24
CA ALA A 208 1.15 -8.45 35.14
C ALA A 208 1.25 -7.12 34.36
N LYS A 209 0.81 -6.03 35.00
CA LYS A 209 1.08 -4.67 34.50
C LYS A 209 2.57 -4.33 34.69
N THR A 210 3.20 -3.89 33.63
CA THR A 210 4.51 -3.21 33.67
C THR A 210 4.39 -1.78 33.14
N THR A 211 5.45 -1.00 33.31
CA THR A 211 5.56 0.38 32.77
C THR A 211 5.24 0.51 31.27
N ARG A 212 5.38 -0.56 30.47
CA ARG A 212 5.22 -0.55 29.00
C ARG A 212 3.97 -1.25 28.45
N ASN A 213 3.32 -2.09 29.25
CA ASN A 213 2.19 -2.92 28.84
C ASN A 213 1.34 -3.36 30.04
N ASP A 214 0.02 -3.25 29.91
CA ASP A 214 -0.93 -3.52 31.00
C ASP A 214 -1.11 -5.02 31.27
N ASN A 215 -0.93 -5.85 30.24
CA ASN A 215 -1.03 -7.31 30.29
C ASN A 215 0.26 -7.92 29.71
N SER A 216 1.34 -7.85 30.49
CA SER A 216 2.69 -8.29 30.08
C SER A 216 2.98 -9.69 30.59
N SER A 217 3.19 -10.65 29.69
CA SER A 217 3.62 -12.01 30.05
C SER A 217 4.99 -12.00 30.73
N ARG A 218 5.07 -12.51 31.97
CA ARG A 218 6.30 -12.60 32.77
C ARG A 218 6.80 -14.05 32.91
N PHE A 219 6.57 -14.82 31.85
CA PHE A 219 7.06 -16.18 31.61
C PHE A 219 7.07 -16.45 30.10
N GLY A 220 7.87 -17.41 29.63
CA GLY A 220 7.81 -17.94 28.27
C GLY A 220 6.85 -19.12 28.17
N LYS A 221 5.98 -19.13 27.15
CA LYS A 221 4.95 -20.15 26.92
C LYS A 221 5.22 -20.89 25.61
N TYR A 222 5.40 -22.20 25.67
CA TYR A 222 5.53 -23.06 24.50
C TYR A 222 4.37 -24.07 24.47
N ILE A 223 3.48 -23.98 23.48
CA ILE A 223 2.33 -24.87 23.34
C ILE A 223 2.57 -25.83 22.18
N GLU A 224 2.76 -27.10 22.50
CA GLU A 224 2.90 -28.20 21.53
C GLU A 224 1.50 -28.71 21.17
N ILE A 225 1.02 -28.39 19.97
CA ILE A 225 -0.26 -28.90 19.44
C ILE A 225 0.03 -30.25 18.78
N GLY A 226 -0.56 -31.32 19.31
CA GLY A 226 -0.36 -32.68 18.87
C GLY A 226 -1.34 -33.09 17.77
N PHE A 227 -0.81 -33.62 16.67
CA PHE A 227 -1.58 -34.09 15.53
C PHE A 227 -1.55 -35.61 15.39
N GLY A 228 -2.69 -36.15 14.99
CA GLY A 228 -2.92 -37.57 14.69
C GLY A 228 -2.36 -37.97 13.33
N ARG A 229 -2.76 -39.16 12.85
CA ARG A 229 -2.29 -39.68 11.57
C ARG A 229 -2.98 -39.04 10.36
N LYS A 230 -4.14 -38.39 10.55
CA LYS A 230 -4.94 -37.80 9.47
C LYS A 230 -4.75 -36.29 9.33
N GLY A 231 -3.90 -35.67 10.16
CA GLY A 231 -3.83 -34.20 10.30
C GLY A 231 -4.79 -33.64 11.35
N ASP A 232 -5.49 -34.52 12.06
CA ASP A 232 -6.46 -34.24 13.11
C ASP A 232 -5.80 -33.77 14.41
N ILE A 233 -6.32 -32.71 15.06
CA ILE A 233 -5.86 -32.33 16.40
C ILE A 233 -6.38 -33.34 17.43
N ILE A 234 -5.46 -33.91 18.21
CA ILE A 234 -5.78 -34.90 19.25
C ILE A 234 -5.58 -34.36 20.68
N GLY A 235 -4.76 -33.32 20.87
CA GLY A 235 -4.46 -32.77 22.19
C GLY A 235 -3.35 -31.71 22.14
N ALA A 236 -3.01 -31.13 23.29
CA ALA A 236 -1.91 -30.19 23.42
C ALA A 236 -1.07 -30.45 24.69
N ASN A 237 0.15 -29.94 24.71
CA ASN A 237 1.05 -29.96 25.86
C ASN A 237 1.78 -28.61 25.98
N MET A 238 1.58 -27.92 27.10
CA MET A 238 2.17 -26.62 27.40
C MET A 238 3.40 -26.77 28.28
N ARG A 239 4.52 -26.18 27.85
CA ARG A 239 5.75 -26.03 28.63
C ARG A 239 5.92 -24.56 28.97
N THR A 240 6.21 -24.28 30.23
CA THR A 240 6.46 -22.92 30.72
C THR A 240 7.91 -22.77 31.13
N TYR A 241 8.49 -21.64 30.77
CA TYR A 241 9.87 -21.29 31.07
C TYR A 241 9.88 -19.95 31.83
N LEU A 242 10.82 -19.77 32.76
CA LEU A 242 11.22 -18.44 33.22
C LEU A 242 10.12 -17.55 33.80
N LEU A 243 9.38 -18.09 34.78
CA LEU A 243 8.50 -17.29 35.62
C LEU A 243 9.32 -16.27 36.44
N GLU A 244 8.99 -14.98 36.32
CA GLU A 244 9.60 -13.86 37.07
C GLU A 244 9.20 -13.89 38.57
N LYS A 245 9.68 -14.90 39.32
CA LYS A 245 9.29 -15.11 40.72
C LYS A 245 9.46 -13.86 41.60
N SER A 246 10.43 -12.99 41.34
CA SER A 246 10.66 -11.77 42.11
C SER A 246 9.46 -10.82 42.10
N ARG A 247 8.63 -10.83 41.05
CA ARG A 247 7.39 -10.04 40.97
C ARG A 247 6.38 -10.36 42.07
N VAL A 248 6.40 -11.58 42.62
CA VAL A 248 5.51 -12.00 43.72
C VAL A 248 5.73 -11.14 44.96
N VAL A 249 6.96 -10.70 45.21
CA VAL A 249 7.36 -10.03 46.47
C VAL A 249 7.79 -8.57 46.28
N PHE A 250 8.13 -8.17 45.05
CA PHE A 250 8.59 -6.82 44.71
C PHE A 250 7.92 -6.29 43.44
N GLN A 251 7.53 -5.02 43.44
CA GLN A 251 7.07 -4.30 42.25
C GLN A 251 7.73 -2.91 42.18
N ALA A 252 8.12 -2.49 40.97
CA ALA A 252 8.57 -1.12 40.74
C ALA A 252 7.37 -0.15 40.69
N SER A 253 7.65 1.15 40.80
CA SER A 253 6.64 2.22 40.66
C SER A 253 5.84 2.05 39.36
N THR A 254 4.50 2.22 39.44
CA THR A 254 3.51 2.00 38.36
C THR A 254 3.33 0.56 37.85
N GLU A 255 3.99 -0.43 38.46
CA GLU A 255 3.80 -1.85 38.12
C GLU A 255 2.84 -2.59 39.08
N ARG A 256 2.19 -3.65 38.59
CA ARG A 256 1.41 -4.57 39.42
C ARG A 256 2.15 -5.90 39.65
N ASN A 257 1.73 -6.62 40.68
CA ASN A 257 1.96 -8.06 40.81
C ASN A 257 1.10 -8.82 39.76
N TYR A 258 1.13 -10.15 39.77
CA TYR A 258 0.30 -10.98 38.89
C TYR A 258 -1.20 -10.67 39.04
N HIS A 259 -1.93 -10.66 37.93
CA HIS A 259 -3.33 -10.22 37.88
C HIS A 259 -4.24 -10.95 38.87
N ILE A 260 -4.02 -12.26 39.09
CA ILE A 260 -4.82 -13.10 39.98
C ILE A 260 -4.91 -12.56 41.42
N PHE A 261 -3.89 -11.84 41.91
CA PHE A 261 -3.96 -11.23 43.24
C PHE A 261 -4.97 -10.07 43.31
N TYR A 262 -5.04 -9.24 42.27
CA TYR A 262 -5.99 -8.12 42.20
C TYR A 262 -7.40 -8.60 41.93
N GLN A 263 -7.55 -9.61 41.05
CA GLN A 263 -8.79 -10.35 40.82
C GLN A 263 -9.36 -10.94 42.12
N LEU A 264 -8.51 -11.57 42.94
CA LEU A 264 -8.91 -12.06 44.26
C LEU A 264 -9.31 -10.92 45.22
N CYS A 265 -8.51 -9.87 45.35
CA CYS A 265 -8.84 -8.73 46.22
C CYS A 265 -10.13 -8.00 45.80
N ALA A 266 -10.44 -7.93 44.51
CA ALA A 266 -11.71 -7.40 43.99
C ALA A 266 -12.91 -8.29 44.37
N SER A 267 -12.71 -9.61 44.41
CA SER A 267 -13.74 -10.60 44.75
C SER A 267 -14.05 -10.77 46.24
N ARG A 268 -13.38 -10.03 47.14
CA ARG A 268 -13.44 -10.21 48.60
C ARG A 268 -14.86 -10.19 49.21
N GLU A 269 -15.79 -9.47 48.58
CA GLU A 269 -17.17 -9.31 49.07
C GLU A 269 -18.04 -10.56 48.80
N LEU A 270 -17.62 -11.42 47.87
CA LEU A 270 -18.34 -12.64 47.50
C LEU A 270 -18.43 -13.62 48.69
N PRO A 271 -19.61 -14.24 48.96
CA PRO A 271 -19.80 -15.09 50.14
C PRO A 271 -18.78 -16.22 50.28
N GLU A 272 -18.39 -16.88 49.18
CA GLU A 272 -17.40 -17.96 49.18
C GLU A 272 -15.97 -17.47 49.51
N MET A 273 -15.63 -16.24 49.10
CA MET A 273 -14.29 -15.67 49.25
C MET A 273 -14.00 -15.17 50.67
N ARG A 274 -15.04 -14.96 51.50
CA ARG A 274 -14.89 -14.56 52.92
C ARG A 274 -14.03 -15.52 53.73
N SER A 275 -14.04 -16.81 53.37
CA SER A 275 -13.21 -17.86 53.98
C SER A 275 -11.70 -17.59 53.83
N LEU A 276 -11.31 -16.90 52.74
CA LEU A 276 -9.94 -16.57 52.38
C LEU A 276 -9.37 -15.38 53.16
N LYS A 277 -10.22 -14.63 53.88
CA LYS A 277 -9.86 -13.39 54.60
C LYS A 277 -9.12 -12.38 53.71
N LEU A 278 -9.61 -12.19 52.49
CA LEU A 278 -9.09 -11.19 51.57
C LEU A 278 -9.52 -9.79 52.01
N ASP A 279 -8.68 -8.82 51.66
CA ASP A 279 -8.78 -7.42 52.03
C ASP A 279 -8.56 -6.55 50.77
N ALA A 280 -8.54 -5.23 50.91
CA ALA A 280 -8.23 -4.35 49.79
C ALA A 280 -6.74 -4.46 49.36
N PRO A 281 -6.38 -4.32 48.06
CA PRO A 281 -4.99 -4.52 47.59
C PRO A 281 -3.98 -3.53 48.19
N GLU A 282 -4.45 -2.38 48.69
CA GLU A 282 -3.72 -1.40 49.50
C GLU A 282 -3.16 -2.02 50.79
N ASN A 283 -3.90 -2.97 51.38
CA ASN A 283 -3.61 -3.55 52.70
C ASN A 283 -2.58 -4.69 52.63
N PHE A 284 -2.19 -5.17 51.44
CA PHE A 284 -1.19 -6.22 51.28
C PHE A 284 0.13 -5.69 50.72
N ARG A 285 1.23 -5.92 51.46
CA ARG A 285 2.59 -5.53 51.08
C ARG A 285 3.00 -6.04 49.69
N TYR A 286 2.50 -7.19 49.24
CA TYR A 286 2.85 -7.76 47.94
C TYR A 286 2.04 -7.20 46.75
N THR A 287 1.10 -6.26 46.97
CA THR A 287 0.30 -5.65 45.89
C THR A 287 0.28 -4.13 45.91
N ASN A 288 0.76 -3.49 46.99
CA ASN A 288 0.73 -2.04 47.17
C ASN A 288 2.01 -1.27 46.78
N GLN A 289 3.12 -1.96 46.48
CA GLN A 289 4.44 -1.32 46.29
C GLN A 289 4.52 -0.43 45.05
N GLY A 290 3.86 -0.83 43.95
CA GLY A 290 3.86 -0.04 42.72
C GLY A 290 2.95 1.19 42.75
N GLY A 291 2.17 1.39 43.81
CA GLY A 291 1.28 2.55 44.00
C GLY A 291 0.01 2.58 43.12
N GLU A 292 -0.05 1.79 42.05
CA GLU A 292 -1.17 1.80 41.10
C GLU A 292 -1.88 0.43 41.07
N MET A 293 -3.10 0.37 41.59
CA MET A 293 -3.80 -0.90 41.87
C MET A 293 -4.86 -1.28 40.82
N GLN A 294 -5.39 -0.31 40.08
CA GLN A 294 -6.37 -0.51 39.01
C GLN A 294 -5.74 -0.30 37.63
N ILE A 295 -6.30 -0.94 36.60
CA ILE A 295 -5.93 -0.70 35.19
C ILE A 295 -7.12 0.01 34.51
N PRO A 296 -6.91 1.15 33.84
CA PRO A 296 -7.98 1.85 33.12
C PRO A 296 -8.67 0.94 32.08
N GLY A 297 -9.98 0.76 32.22
CA GLY A 297 -10.79 -0.06 31.30
C GLY A 297 -10.79 -1.57 31.58
N THR A 298 -10.12 -2.04 32.63
CA THR A 298 -10.16 -3.44 33.07
C THR A 298 -10.99 -3.58 34.34
N ASP A 299 -11.84 -4.61 34.40
CA ASP A 299 -12.54 -5.02 35.63
C ASP A 299 -11.95 -6.36 36.12
N ASP A 300 -11.12 -6.27 37.17
CA ASP A 300 -10.50 -7.44 37.79
C ASP A 300 -11.54 -8.42 38.38
N LEU A 301 -12.79 -8.00 38.67
CA LEU A 301 -13.86 -8.90 39.13
C LEU A 301 -14.38 -9.77 37.98
N SER A 302 -14.79 -9.17 36.86
CA SER A 302 -15.14 -9.87 35.62
C SER A 302 -14.02 -10.81 35.16
N ASP A 303 -12.76 -10.41 35.28
CA ASP A 303 -11.63 -11.26 34.87
C ASP A 303 -11.41 -12.47 35.81
N LEU A 304 -11.80 -12.39 37.09
CA LEU A 304 -11.85 -13.57 37.95
C LEU A 304 -12.95 -14.55 37.50
N GLU A 305 -14.12 -14.07 37.12
CA GLU A 305 -15.21 -14.91 36.60
C GLU A 305 -14.79 -15.65 35.32
N ARG A 306 -14.13 -14.94 34.39
CA ARG A 306 -13.52 -15.54 33.19
C ARG A 306 -12.52 -16.64 33.56
N THR A 307 -11.70 -16.41 34.59
CA THR A 307 -10.70 -17.37 35.08
C THR A 307 -11.34 -18.61 35.71
N ARG A 308 -12.39 -18.45 36.53
CA ARG A 308 -13.18 -19.56 37.11
C ARG A 308 -13.89 -20.38 36.02
N ASN A 309 -14.49 -19.71 35.04
CA ASN A 309 -15.14 -20.37 33.90
C ASN A 309 -14.13 -21.17 33.06
N ALA A 310 -12.95 -20.60 32.80
CA ALA A 310 -11.87 -21.30 32.12
C ALA A 310 -11.40 -22.56 32.88
N PHE A 311 -11.20 -22.47 34.21
CA PHE A 311 -10.87 -23.64 35.03
C PHE A 311 -11.94 -24.73 34.95
N THR A 312 -13.21 -24.34 34.92
CA THR A 312 -14.37 -25.25 34.81
C THR A 312 -14.42 -25.95 33.45
N ILE A 313 -14.20 -25.24 32.34
CA ILE A 313 -14.09 -25.82 30.98
C ILE A 313 -12.96 -26.85 30.90
N LEU A 314 -11.87 -26.62 31.61
CA LEU A 314 -10.72 -27.52 31.72
C LEU A 314 -10.89 -28.63 32.77
N GLY A 315 -12.07 -28.76 33.39
CA GLY A 315 -12.42 -29.86 34.30
C GLY A 315 -11.89 -29.74 35.72
N VAL A 316 -11.34 -28.58 36.11
CA VAL A 316 -10.88 -28.32 37.48
C VAL A 316 -12.08 -28.01 38.37
N GLN A 317 -12.31 -28.86 39.37
CA GLN A 317 -13.50 -28.79 40.23
C GLN A 317 -13.50 -27.52 41.10
N PRO A 318 -14.67 -26.96 41.45
CA PRO A 318 -14.77 -25.74 42.26
C PRO A 318 -13.98 -25.80 43.57
N ASP A 319 -13.94 -26.95 44.23
CA ASP A 319 -13.16 -27.13 45.47
C ASP A 319 -11.64 -26.95 45.24
N GLN A 320 -11.12 -27.48 44.13
CA GLN A 320 -9.71 -27.32 43.74
C GLN A 320 -9.40 -25.87 43.32
N GLN A 321 -10.35 -25.17 42.70
CA GLN A 321 -10.22 -23.73 42.43
C GLN A 321 -10.11 -22.95 43.75
N MET A 322 -10.97 -23.26 44.73
CA MET A 322 -10.93 -22.63 46.07
C MET A 322 -9.65 -22.96 46.84
N GLU A 323 -9.09 -24.17 46.73
CA GLU A 323 -7.79 -24.47 47.33
C GLU A 323 -6.64 -23.66 46.70
N LEU A 324 -6.65 -23.47 45.37
CA LEU A 324 -5.70 -22.61 44.67
C LEU A 324 -5.81 -21.16 45.15
N PHE A 325 -7.03 -20.62 45.25
CA PHE A 325 -7.27 -19.26 45.78
C PHE A 325 -6.88 -19.13 47.25
N ARG A 326 -7.00 -20.20 48.06
CA ARG A 326 -6.54 -20.26 49.45
C ARG A 326 -5.03 -20.17 49.57
N ILE A 327 -4.27 -20.82 48.68
CA ILE A 327 -2.80 -20.72 48.66
C ILE A 327 -2.36 -19.32 48.23
N LEU A 328 -3.03 -18.71 47.23
CA LEU A 328 -2.76 -17.33 46.82
C LEU A 328 -3.06 -16.30 47.93
N SER A 329 -4.19 -16.43 48.62
CA SER A 329 -4.48 -15.58 49.79
C SER A 329 -3.43 -15.77 50.89
N ALA A 330 -2.98 -17.00 51.14
CA ALA A 330 -1.90 -17.24 52.09
C ALA A 330 -0.60 -16.50 51.70
N VAL A 331 -0.22 -16.48 50.41
CA VAL A 331 0.95 -15.70 49.94
C VAL A 331 0.79 -14.21 50.23
N LEU A 332 -0.41 -13.63 50.06
CA LEU A 332 -0.68 -12.22 50.41
C LEU A 332 -0.53 -11.97 51.93
N HIS A 333 -1.11 -12.82 52.76
CA HIS A 333 -0.99 -12.74 54.23
C HIS A 333 0.45 -12.95 54.73
N LEU A 334 1.24 -13.80 54.05
CA LEU A 334 2.66 -14.00 54.36
C LEU A 334 3.46 -12.71 54.18
N GLY A 335 3.19 -11.92 53.12
CA GLY A 335 3.86 -10.64 52.88
C GLY A 335 3.59 -9.57 53.94
N ASN A 336 2.45 -9.67 54.64
CA ASN A 336 2.07 -8.79 55.73
C ASN A 336 2.68 -9.16 57.09
N VAL A 337 3.31 -10.35 57.23
CA VAL A 337 3.98 -10.74 58.47
C VAL A 337 5.09 -9.74 58.79
N ASN A 338 4.89 -8.98 59.87
CA ASN A 338 5.86 -8.02 60.37
C ASN A 338 6.89 -8.73 61.27
N ILE A 339 8.18 -8.49 61.01
CA ILE A 339 9.28 -9.13 61.71
C ILE A 339 10.01 -8.08 62.53
N GLN A 340 9.86 -8.14 63.86
CA GLN A 340 10.42 -7.16 64.78
C GLN A 340 11.82 -7.57 65.22
N ALA A 341 12.75 -6.61 65.30
CA ALA A 341 14.08 -6.85 65.85
C ALA A 341 14.05 -6.72 67.38
N SER A 342 14.61 -7.70 68.09
CA SER A 342 14.67 -7.73 69.56
C SER A 342 16.10 -7.60 70.08
N GLY A 343 16.29 -6.71 71.05
CA GLY A 343 17.55 -6.46 71.75
C GLY A 343 18.36 -5.26 71.24
N ARG A 344 19.32 -4.79 72.04
CA ARG A 344 20.14 -3.57 71.79
C ARG A 344 21.05 -3.63 70.56
N SER A 345 21.22 -4.80 69.92
CA SER A 345 22.09 -4.98 68.73
C SER A 345 21.35 -5.38 67.45
N SER A 346 20.01 -5.47 67.46
CA SER A 346 19.18 -5.86 66.29
C SER A 346 19.46 -7.27 65.70
N ASP A 347 20.22 -8.12 66.39
CA ASP A 347 20.70 -9.42 65.89
C ASP A 347 19.67 -10.56 65.86
N ARG A 348 18.43 -10.34 66.34
CA ARG A 348 17.39 -11.38 66.43
C ARG A 348 16.03 -10.87 65.97
N GLY A 349 15.44 -11.53 64.98
CA GLY A 349 14.03 -11.37 64.62
C GLY A 349 13.08 -12.12 65.58
N TYR A 350 11.89 -11.58 65.80
CA TYR A 350 10.75 -12.25 66.43
C TYR A 350 9.45 -11.88 65.69
N ILE A 351 8.48 -12.79 65.71
CA ILE A 351 7.18 -12.65 65.02
C ILE A 351 6.06 -13.00 66.00
N ASP A 352 5.22 -12.00 66.27
CA ASP A 352 3.89 -12.15 66.88
C ASP A 352 2.92 -11.30 66.06
N ASP A 353 2.34 -11.90 65.04
CA ASP A 353 1.61 -11.20 63.98
C ASP A 353 0.33 -11.93 63.57
N ARG A 354 -0.77 -11.18 63.48
CA ARG A 354 -2.10 -11.69 63.13
C ARG A 354 -2.12 -12.30 61.72
N SER A 355 -1.34 -11.77 60.79
CA SER A 355 -1.22 -12.24 59.41
C SER A 355 -0.54 -13.62 59.37
N LEU A 356 0.42 -13.89 60.26
CA LEU A 356 1.01 -15.23 60.38
C LEU A 356 -0.03 -16.25 60.86
N ALA A 357 -0.85 -15.89 61.85
CA ALA A 357 -1.94 -16.75 62.31
C ALA A 357 -3.00 -17.02 61.21
N VAL A 358 -3.22 -16.06 60.30
CA VAL A 358 -4.07 -16.27 59.11
C VAL A 358 -3.38 -17.20 58.10
N PHE A 359 -2.12 -16.91 57.72
CA PHE A 359 -1.31 -17.75 56.83
C PHE A 359 -1.27 -19.21 57.28
N SER A 360 -0.95 -19.46 58.56
CA SER A 360 -0.88 -20.79 59.14
C SER A 360 -2.23 -21.51 59.11
N LYS A 361 -3.35 -20.80 59.34
CA LYS A 361 -4.69 -21.38 59.22
C LYS A 361 -5.06 -21.70 57.76
N LEU A 362 -4.71 -20.82 56.80
CA LEU A 362 -5.02 -21.02 55.38
C LEU A 362 -4.24 -22.21 54.80
N LEU A 363 -2.96 -22.37 55.14
CA LEU A 363 -2.15 -23.50 54.68
C LEU A 363 -2.21 -24.74 55.60
N GLY A 364 -2.96 -24.72 56.71
CA GLY A 364 -3.06 -25.85 57.63
C GLY A 364 -1.70 -26.28 58.23
N VAL A 365 -0.87 -25.32 58.63
CA VAL A 365 0.47 -25.55 59.21
C VAL A 365 0.60 -24.97 60.62
N GLU A 366 1.54 -25.48 61.42
CA GLU A 366 1.75 -25.02 62.79
C GLU A 366 2.45 -23.64 62.84
N GLY A 367 1.73 -22.60 63.30
CA GLY A 367 2.22 -21.21 63.28
C GLY A 367 3.41 -20.94 64.20
N SER A 368 3.50 -21.61 65.34
CA SER A 368 4.64 -21.62 66.26
C SER A 368 5.93 -22.08 65.58
N GLN A 369 5.87 -23.19 64.84
CA GLN A 369 7.03 -23.68 64.07
C GLN A 369 7.38 -22.74 62.92
N MET A 370 6.38 -22.19 62.22
CA MET A 370 6.63 -21.23 61.14
C MET A 370 7.31 -19.95 61.65
N ALA A 371 6.82 -19.38 62.76
CA ALA A 371 7.47 -18.22 63.41
C ALA A 371 8.92 -18.52 63.81
N HIS A 372 9.15 -19.69 64.42
CA HIS A 372 10.49 -20.11 64.83
C HIS A 372 11.44 -20.21 63.63
N TRP A 373 11.06 -20.95 62.58
CA TRP A 373 11.94 -21.23 61.43
C TRP A 373 12.05 -20.10 60.39
N LEU A 374 11.17 -19.09 60.43
CA LEU A 374 11.39 -17.82 59.72
C LEU A 374 12.49 -16.97 60.39
N CYS A 375 12.63 -17.05 61.72
CA CYS A 375 13.63 -16.30 62.49
C CYS A 375 14.89 -17.11 62.87
N HIS A 376 14.96 -18.40 62.55
CA HIS A 376 16.08 -19.29 62.88
C HIS A 376 16.49 -20.13 61.68
N ARG A 377 17.80 -20.28 61.48
CA ARG A 377 18.38 -21.13 60.45
C ARG A 377 19.16 -22.28 61.07
N ARG A 378 18.91 -23.51 60.60
CA ARG A 378 19.73 -24.67 60.91
C ARG A 378 20.92 -24.76 59.95
N PHE A 379 22.09 -25.17 60.45
CA PHE A 379 23.31 -25.30 59.65
C PHE A 379 24.22 -26.39 60.24
N ALA A 380 24.92 -27.11 59.36
CA ALA A 380 25.84 -28.17 59.75
C ALA A 380 27.26 -27.62 59.94
N VAL A 381 27.88 -27.89 61.09
CA VAL A 381 29.31 -27.61 61.35
C VAL A 381 29.96 -28.89 61.89
N GLY A 382 31.00 -29.39 61.23
CA GLY A 382 31.71 -30.60 61.67
C GLY A 382 30.90 -31.91 61.64
N GLY A 383 29.64 -31.87 61.19
CA GLY A 383 28.70 -33.00 61.26
C GLY A 383 27.57 -32.80 62.28
N GLU A 384 27.70 -31.82 63.18
CA GLU A 384 26.66 -31.43 64.14
C GLU A 384 25.73 -30.38 63.55
N MET A 385 24.44 -30.47 63.89
CA MET A 385 23.39 -29.57 63.39
C MET A 385 23.09 -28.48 64.43
N LEU A 386 23.57 -27.26 64.19
CA LEU A 386 23.36 -26.11 65.05
C LEU A 386 22.22 -25.23 64.52
N VAL A 387 21.54 -24.52 65.42
CA VAL A 387 20.50 -23.54 65.09
C VAL A 387 21.00 -22.14 65.47
N LYS A 388 20.96 -21.20 64.54
CA LYS A 388 21.36 -19.80 64.73
C LYS A 388 20.15 -18.87 64.49
N PRO A 389 19.88 -17.90 65.39
CA PRO A 389 18.88 -16.86 65.13
C PRO A 389 19.35 -15.94 64.00
N MET A 390 18.38 -15.43 63.23
CA MET A 390 18.61 -14.56 62.08
C MET A 390 18.32 -13.10 62.42
N THR A 391 18.97 -12.18 61.71
CA THR A 391 18.63 -10.75 61.79
C THR A 391 17.26 -10.49 61.17
N GLY A 392 16.63 -9.35 61.51
CA GLY A 392 15.31 -9.00 60.95
C GLY A 392 15.30 -8.98 59.41
N GLN A 393 16.37 -8.43 58.80
CA GLN A 393 16.54 -8.39 57.35
C GLN A 393 16.62 -9.79 56.73
N GLN A 394 17.42 -10.70 57.30
CA GLN A 394 17.54 -12.08 56.82
C GLN A 394 16.23 -12.87 56.96
N ALA A 395 15.43 -12.57 57.97
CA ALA A 395 14.12 -13.19 58.16
C ALA A 395 13.08 -12.66 57.15
N VAL A 396 13.16 -11.37 56.74
CA VAL A 396 12.35 -10.81 55.65
C VAL A 396 12.72 -11.46 54.31
N GLU A 397 14.01 -11.61 54.03
CA GLU A 397 14.51 -12.34 52.85
C GLU A 397 14.04 -13.79 52.83
N ALA A 398 14.03 -14.48 53.98
CA ALA A 398 13.55 -15.85 54.11
C ALA A 398 12.04 -15.98 53.88
N ARG A 399 11.25 -15.04 54.41
CA ARG A 399 9.80 -14.92 54.16
C ARG A 399 9.51 -14.71 52.68
N ASP A 400 10.24 -13.80 52.03
CA ASP A 400 10.07 -13.48 50.62
C ASP A 400 10.55 -14.65 49.72
N ALA A 401 11.62 -15.36 50.10
CA ALA A 401 12.02 -16.62 49.47
C ALA A 401 10.93 -17.69 49.57
N LEU A 402 10.28 -17.83 50.73
CA LEU A 402 9.17 -18.76 50.93
C LEU A 402 7.96 -18.41 50.05
N ALA A 403 7.57 -17.13 49.98
CA ALA A 403 6.49 -16.64 49.12
C ALA A 403 6.75 -16.95 47.64
N LYS A 404 7.94 -16.63 47.13
CA LYS A 404 8.39 -16.97 45.77
C LYS A 404 8.32 -18.47 45.49
N HIS A 405 8.67 -19.30 46.47
CA HIS A 405 8.69 -20.75 46.32
C HIS A 405 7.28 -21.36 46.30
N ILE A 406 6.38 -20.91 47.19
CA ILE A 406 4.97 -21.32 47.20
C ILE A 406 4.32 -20.97 45.86
N TYR A 407 4.48 -19.73 45.39
CA TYR A 407 3.92 -19.30 44.10
C TYR A 407 4.50 -20.09 42.93
N GLY A 408 5.82 -20.32 42.92
CA GLY A 408 6.49 -21.10 41.88
C GLY A 408 6.00 -22.55 41.78
N GLN A 409 5.76 -23.23 42.92
CA GLN A 409 5.18 -24.57 42.90
C GLN A 409 3.70 -24.56 42.48
N LEU A 410 2.91 -23.59 42.96
CA LEU A 410 1.50 -23.47 42.58
C LEU A 410 1.33 -23.24 41.07
N PHE A 411 2.17 -22.39 40.48
CA PHE A 411 2.24 -22.17 39.04
C PHE A 411 2.60 -23.46 38.29
N ALA A 412 3.66 -24.16 38.71
CA ALA A 412 4.09 -25.42 38.09
C ALA A 412 3.00 -26.50 38.16
N TRP A 413 2.33 -26.65 39.30
CA TRP A 413 1.21 -27.56 39.49
C TRP A 413 0.01 -27.19 38.61
N THR A 414 -0.31 -25.90 38.50
CA THR A 414 -1.39 -25.43 37.62
C THR A 414 -1.10 -25.82 36.17
N VAL A 415 0.14 -25.62 35.69
CA VAL A 415 0.57 -26.08 34.36
C VAL A 415 0.50 -27.60 34.21
N GLN A 416 0.86 -28.40 35.23
CA GLN A 416 0.68 -29.87 35.21
C GLN A 416 -0.79 -30.28 35.09
N ARG A 417 -1.70 -29.61 35.81
CA ARG A 417 -3.14 -29.90 35.78
C ARG A 417 -3.76 -29.51 34.43
N LEU A 418 -3.39 -28.34 33.89
CA LEU A 418 -3.75 -27.93 32.52
C LEU A 418 -3.28 -28.96 31.49
N ASN A 419 -2.03 -29.41 31.57
CA ASN A 419 -1.51 -30.46 30.68
C ASN A 419 -2.26 -31.78 30.80
N SER A 420 -2.75 -32.13 31.99
CA SER A 420 -3.56 -33.34 32.19
C SER A 420 -4.95 -33.22 31.53
N ALA A 421 -5.53 -32.01 31.46
CA ALA A 421 -6.80 -31.73 30.79
C ALA A 421 -6.68 -31.57 29.25
N LEU A 422 -5.50 -31.15 28.77
CA LEU A 422 -5.20 -30.91 27.35
C LEU A 422 -4.68 -32.16 26.61
N ARG A 423 -4.18 -33.18 27.33
CA ARG A 423 -3.70 -34.44 26.74
C ARG A 423 -4.84 -35.32 26.24
N ALA A 424 -4.63 -35.97 25.09
CA ALA A 424 -5.56 -36.92 24.49
C ALA A 424 -5.79 -38.13 25.41
N GLN A 425 -7.04 -38.53 25.64
CA GLN A 425 -7.35 -39.84 26.25
C GLN A 425 -7.31 -40.99 25.25
N GLN A 426 -7.39 -40.71 23.94
CA GLN A 426 -7.32 -41.72 22.88
C GLN A 426 -6.47 -41.19 21.72
N GLY A 427 -5.40 -41.92 21.36
CA GLY A 427 -4.54 -41.60 20.22
C GLY A 427 -3.10 -41.25 20.60
N ARG A 428 -2.13 -41.74 19.81
CA ARG A 428 -0.71 -41.41 19.96
C ARG A 428 -0.33 -40.31 18.97
N THR A 429 0.23 -39.21 19.46
CA THR A 429 0.81 -38.12 18.65
C THR A 429 1.80 -38.67 17.63
N LYS A 430 1.56 -38.39 16.34
CA LYS A 430 2.51 -38.69 15.28
C LYS A 430 3.51 -37.54 15.12
N SER A 431 2.99 -36.33 15.08
CA SER A 431 3.75 -35.09 14.88
C SER A 431 3.12 -33.95 15.68
N PHE A 432 3.85 -32.85 15.85
CA PHE A 432 3.34 -31.66 16.54
C PHE A 432 3.79 -30.36 15.85
N VAL A 433 3.03 -29.29 16.10
CA VAL A 433 3.46 -27.90 15.84
C VAL A 433 3.54 -27.17 17.18
N GLY A 434 4.72 -26.65 17.51
CA GLY A 434 4.99 -25.93 18.75
C GLY A 434 4.94 -24.41 18.58
N VAL A 435 3.99 -23.73 19.22
CA VAL A 435 3.91 -22.26 19.20
C VAL A 435 4.66 -21.70 20.41
N LEU A 436 5.73 -20.92 20.18
CA LEU A 436 6.50 -20.23 21.21
C LEU A 436 6.10 -18.76 21.29
N ASP A 437 5.48 -18.38 22.41
CA ASP A 437 5.27 -16.98 22.83
C ASP A 437 6.24 -16.69 23.99
N ILE A 438 7.31 -15.97 23.69
CA ILE A 438 8.35 -15.60 24.65
C ILE A 438 8.53 -14.08 24.69
N TYR A 439 8.90 -13.56 25.85
CA TYR A 439 9.31 -12.18 26.01
C TYR A 439 10.44 -11.82 25.01
N GLY A 440 10.38 -10.59 24.49
CA GLY A 440 11.44 -10.06 23.64
C GLY A 440 12.65 -9.60 24.45
N PHE A 441 13.60 -8.96 23.76
CA PHE A 441 14.71 -8.25 24.38
C PHE A 441 14.19 -7.12 25.28
N GLU A 442 14.70 -7.01 26.52
CA GLU A 442 14.29 -6.00 27.50
C GLU A 442 15.47 -5.13 27.94
N THR A 443 15.33 -3.82 27.74
CA THR A 443 16.22 -2.77 28.27
C THR A 443 15.38 -1.70 28.97
N PHE A 444 15.64 -1.48 30.25
CA PHE A 444 15.08 -0.45 31.12
C PHE A 444 16.18 0.49 31.64
N GLU A 445 15.80 1.55 32.36
CA GLU A 445 16.75 2.48 33.01
C GLU A 445 17.60 1.80 34.09
N ARG A 446 17.05 0.78 34.76
CA ARG A 446 17.75 -0.10 35.70
C ARG A 446 17.46 -1.55 35.32
N ASN A 447 18.48 -2.26 34.85
CA ASN A 447 18.39 -3.68 34.50
C ASN A 447 19.05 -4.51 35.61
N SER A 448 18.42 -5.62 35.98
CA SER A 448 18.91 -6.54 37.01
C SER A 448 18.98 -7.97 36.47
N PHE A 449 19.11 -8.95 37.36
CA PHE A 449 19.25 -10.37 37.02
C PHE A 449 18.13 -10.90 36.11
N GLU A 450 16.91 -10.40 36.28
CA GLU A 450 15.75 -10.77 35.46
C GLU A 450 15.94 -10.39 33.98
N GLN A 451 16.34 -9.14 33.69
CA GLN A 451 16.63 -8.69 32.33
C GLN A 451 17.85 -9.41 31.76
N PHE A 452 18.87 -9.67 32.58
CA PHE A 452 20.04 -10.44 32.16
C PHE A 452 19.65 -11.84 31.69
N CYS A 453 18.75 -12.52 32.43
CA CYS A 453 18.21 -13.81 32.01
C CYS A 453 17.36 -13.72 30.73
N ILE A 454 16.48 -12.72 30.63
CA ILE A 454 15.63 -12.47 29.45
C ILE A 454 16.48 -12.26 28.18
N ASN A 455 17.54 -11.45 28.28
CA ASN A 455 18.39 -11.10 27.15
C ASN A 455 19.30 -12.26 26.72
N TYR A 456 19.79 -13.09 27.66
CA TYR A 456 20.48 -14.34 27.32
C TYR A 456 19.57 -15.37 26.60
N ALA A 457 18.29 -15.47 26.98
CA ALA A 457 17.34 -16.29 26.23
C ALA A 457 17.14 -15.78 24.79
N ASN A 458 17.06 -14.47 24.60
CA ASN A 458 16.95 -13.85 23.28
C ASN A 458 18.23 -14.05 22.44
N GLU A 459 19.43 -13.98 23.01
CA GLU A 459 20.69 -14.35 22.33
C GLU A 459 20.67 -15.79 21.80
N LYS A 460 20.24 -16.76 22.62
CA LYS A 460 20.14 -18.17 22.20
C LYS A 460 19.14 -18.38 21.07
N LEU A 461 17.97 -17.75 21.13
CA LEU A 461 16.98 -17.81 20.05
C LEU A 461 17.48 -17.12 18.77
N GLN A 462 18.18 -15.99 18.90
CA GLN A 462 18.77 -15.31 17.75
C GLN A 462 19.91 -16.12 17.13
N GLN A 463 20.68 -16.89 17.91
CA GLN A 463 21.67 -17.82 17.37
C GLN A 463 21.01 -18.91 16.52
N GLN A 464 19.94 -19.55 17.01
CA GLN A 464 19.21 -20.55 16.24
C GLN A 464 18.64 -19.94 14.95
N PHE A 465 18.05 -18.75 15.06
CA PHE A 465 17.54 -18.00 13.91
C PHE A 465 18.63 -17.76 12.86
N ASN A 466 19.78 -17.19 13.25
CA ASN A 466 20.90 -16.92 12.35
C ASN A 466 21.39 -18.21 11.67
N ARG A 467 21.55 -19.31 12.42
CA ARG A 467 21.95 -20.62 11.89
C ARG A 467 20.91 -21.20 10.92
N HIS A 468 19.61 -21.03 11.20
CA HIS A 468 18.54 -21.55 10.36
C HIS A 468 18.38 -20.77 9.05
N VAL A 469 18.36 -19.43 9.10
CA VAL A 469 18.37 -18.55 7.91
C VAL A 469 19.54 -18.93 7.00
N PHE A 470 20.74 -19.06 7.57
CA PHE A 470 21.94 -19.40 6.82
C PHE A 470 21.90 -20.83 6.23
N HIS A 471 21.25 -21.79 6.89
CA HIS A 471 21.07 -23.13 6.36
C HIS A 471 20.07 -23.17 5.19
N LEU A 472 18.94 -22.47 5.28
CA LEU A 472 17.97 -22.38 4.19
C LEU A 472 18.54 -21.67 2.96
N GLU A 473 19.35 -20.62 3.16
CA GLU A 473 20.03 -19.92 2.07
C GLU A 473 21.02 -20.83 1.35
N GLN A 474 21.79 -21.65 2.09
CA GLN A 474 22.65 -22.68 1.51
C GLN A 474 21.85 -23.75 0.76
N GLU A 475 20.72 -24.21 1.29
CA GLU A 475 19.87 -25.20 0.60
C GLU A 475 19.35 -24.68 -0.76
N GLU A 476 18.95 -23.40 -0.85
CA GLU A 476 18.55 -22.78 -2.13
C GLU A 476 19.74 -22.68 -3.10
N TYR A 477 20.92 -22.29 -2.63
CA TYR A 477 22.13 -22.23 -3.47
C TYR A 477 22.57 -23.61 -3.96
N VAL A 478 22.47 -24.65 -3.13
CA VAL A 478 22.74 -26.04 -3.54
C VAL A 478 21.68 -26.55 -4.52
N ARG A 479 20.40 -26.23 -4.29
CA ARG A 479 19.26 -26.60 -5.17
C ARG A 479 19.38 -25.98 -6.56
N GLU A 480 19.90 -24.75 -6.65
CA GLU A 480 20.15 -24.03 -7.90
C GLU A 480 21.56 -24.24 -8.47
N GLU A 481 22.36 -25.17 -7.90
CA GLU A 481 23.70 -25.57 -8.37
C GLU A 481 24.72 -24.42 -8.43
N LEU A 482 24.61 -23.45 -7.50
CA LEU A 482 25.49 -22.28 -7.42
C LEU A 482 26.84 -22.59 -6.76
N ALA A 483 27.90 -21.98 -7.29
CA ALA A 483 29.20 -21.93 -6.63
C ALA A 483 29.17 -20.89 -5.49
N TRP A 484 28.82 -21.33 -4.28
CA TRP A 484 28.74 -20.46 -3.10
C TRP A 484 30.00 -20.56 -2.24
N SER A 485 30.49 -19.41 -1.79
CA SER A 485 31.47 -19.32 -0.70
C SER A 485 30.76 -19.22 0.64
N ARG A 486 31.43 -19.63 1.73
CA ARG A 486 30.88 -19.52 3.09
C ARG A 486 30.73 -18.04 3.44
N ILE A 487 29.50 -17.53 3.45
CA ILE A 487 29.20 -16.15 3.84
C ILE A 487 29.65 -15.94 5.29
N GLU A 488 30.49 -14.93 5.52
CA GLU A 488 30.83 -14.47 6.86
C GLU A 488 29.62 -13.76 7.48
N PHE A 489 29.05 -14.35 8.53
CA PHE A 489 27.96 -13.76 9.30
C PHE A 489 28.44 -13.41 10.71
N SER A 490 27.77 -12.46 11.35
CA SER A 490 28.03 -12.09 12.74
C SER A 490 27.50 -13.18 13.69
N ASP A 491 28.33 -14.18 14.01
CA ASP A 491 28.00 -15.21 14.98
C ASP A 491 28.03 -14.64 16.41
N ASN A 492 26.88 -14.67 17.08
CA ASN A 492 26.73 -14.25 18.46
C ASN A 492 27.21 -15.29 19.49
N GLN A 493 27.80 -16.41 19.05
CA GLN A 493 28.44 -17.40 19.92
C GLN A 493 29.43 -16.75 20.91
N GLN A 494 30.18 -15.72 20.53
CA GLN A 494 31.09 -15.02 21.46
C GLN A 494 30.35 -14.31 22.62
N CYS A 495 29.17 -13.75 22.37
CA CYS A 495 28.33 -13.17 23.42
C CYS A 495 27.73 -14.26 24.33
N ILE A 496 27.34 -15.39 23.73
CA ILE A 496 26.82 -16.55 24.47
C ILE A 496 27.92 -17.17 25.35
N ASP A 497 29.14 -17.35 24.83
CA ASP A 497 30.29 -17.91 25.55
C ASP A 497 30.69 -17.04 26.76
N LEU A 498 30.61 -15.71 26.62
CA LEU A 498 30.78 -14.78 27.75
C LEU A 498 29.78 -15.04 28.88
N ILE A 499 28.54 -15.40 28.54
CA ILE A 499 27.45 -15.56 29.52
C ILE A 499 27.43 -16.96 30.14
N GLU A 500 27.43 -18.02 29.32
CA GLU A 500 27.23 -19.41 29.76
C GLU A 500 28.50 -20.26 29.85
N GLY A 501 29.60 -19.79 29.25
CA GLY A 501 30.83 -20.55 29.06
C GLY A 501 31.61 -20.78 30.36
N GLN A 502 32.70 -21.55 30.26
CA GLN A 502 33.58 -21.81 31.39
C GLN A 502 34.33 -20.51 31.78
N LEU A 503 34.26 -20.12 33.06
CA LEU A 503 34.65 -18.78 33.53
C LEU A 503 33.85 -17.63 32.87
N GLY A 504 32.64 -17.93 32.39
CA GLY A 504 31.65 -16.93 31.96
C GLY A 504 30.84 -16.38 33.14
N MET A 505 29.94 -15.44 32.85
CA MET A 505 29.21 -14.67 33.85
C MET A 505 28.39 -15.53 34.82
N PHE A 506 27.65 -16.54 34.33
CA PHE A 506 26.89 -17.44 35.20
C PHE A 506 27.80 -18.33 36.05
N ASP A 507 28.93 -18.79 35.52
CA ASP A 507 29.87 -19.68 36.23
C ASP A 507 30.54 -18.92 37.39
N LEU A 508 30.97 -17.68 37.14
CA LEU A 508 31.52 -16.78 38.16
C LEU A 508 30.47 -16.34 39.20
N LEU A 509 29.20 -16.16 38.79
CA LEU A 509 28.10 -15.84 39.69
C LEU A 509 27.78 -17.03 40.61
N ASP A 510 27.71 -18.23 40.05
CA ASP A 510 27.50 -19.48 40.80
C ASP A 510 28.67 -19.78 41.75
N GLU A 511 29.91 -19.47 41.37
CA GLU A 511 31.07 -19.56 42.25
C GLU A 511 30.93 -18.59 43.45
N GLU A 512 30.64 -17.31 43.20
CA GLU A 512 30.52 -16.32 44.28
C GLU A 512 29.30 -16.59 45.18
N CYS A 513 28.21 -17.13 44.62
CA CYS A 513 27.06 -17.60 45.40
C CYS A 513 27.43 -18.67 46.43
N ARG A 514 28.44 -19.51 46.14
CA ARG A 514 28.96 -20.57 47.04
C ARG A 514 29.96 -20.04 48.07
N MET A 515 30.55 -18.86 47.87
CA MET A 515 31.55 -18.28 48.77
C MET A 515 30.88 -17.77 50.06
N PRO A 516 31.32 -18.19 51.27
CA PRO A 516 30.70 -17.77 52.53
C PRO A 516 30.74 -16.27 52.85
N LYS A 517 31.59 -15.51 52.14
CA LYS A 517 31.71 -14.04 52.20
C LYS A 517 31.56 -13.39 50.82
N GLY A 518 30.96 -14.08 49.86
CA GLY A 518 30.72 -13.53 48.52
C GLY A 518 29.62 -12.47 48.55
N SER A 519 29.89 -11.32 47.92
CA SER A 519 28.98 -10.18 47.73
C SER A 519 28.91 -9.77 46.26
N ASP A 520 27.93 -8.94 45.89
CA ASP A 520 27.81 -8.45 44.52
C ASP A 520 29.05 -7.65 44.09
N GLU A 521 29.69 -6.88 44.98
CA GLU A 521 30.91 -6.14 44.64
C GLU A 521 32.14 -7.03 44.47
N SER A 522 32.21 -8.21 45.12
CA SER A 522 33.31 -9.16 44.88
C SER A 522 33.12 -9.94 43.59
N TRP A 523 31.87 -10.27 43.23
CA TRP A 523 31.53 -10.81 41.91
C TRP A 523 31.88 -9.83 40.78
N VAL A 524 31.50 -8.56 40.90
CA VAL A 524 31.80 -7.54 39.88
C VAL A 524 33.30 -7.31 39.69
N ARG A 525 34.09 -7.34 40.78
CA ARG A 525 35.55 -7.32 40.69
C ARG A 525 36.09 -8.53 39.91
N LYS A 526 35.61 -9.75 40.20
CA LYS A 526 35.97 -10.94 39.42
C LYS A 526 35.62 -10.81 37.93
N LEU A 527 34.44 -10.26 37.59
CA LEU A 527 34.06 -10.00 36.19
C LEU A 527 35.04 -9.05 35.48
N TYR A 528 35.43 -7.95 36.14
CA TYR A 528 36.41 -7.02 35.59
C TYR A 528 37.78 -7.68 35.43
N ASP A 529 38.25 -8.38 36.45
CA ASP A 529 39.58 -9.01 36.43
C ASP A 529 39.69 -10.08 35.33
N GLN A 530 38.64 -10.88 35.14
CA GLN A 530 38.58 -11.92 34.11
C GLN A 530 38.41 -11.35 32.69
N HIS A 531 37.54 -10.36 32.48
CA HIS A 531 37.12 -9.93 31.14
C HIS A 531 37.73 -8.61 30.64
N LEU A 532 38.56 -7.91 31.45
CA LEU A 532 39.24 -6.66 31.05
C LEU A 532 40.77 -6.72 31.15
N ASN A 533 41.34 -7.29 32.20
CA ASN A 533 42.76 -7.07 32.56
C ASN A 533 43.79 -7.80 31.68
N SER A 534 43.40 -8.84 30.92
CA SER A 534 44.32 -9.64 30.09
C SER A 534 44.05 -9.51 28.59
N LYS A 535 42.80 -9.73 28.17
CA LYS A 535 42.32 -9.52 26.81
C LYS A 535 40.88 -9.00 26.93
N PRO A 536 40.59 -7.73 26.63
CA PRO A 536 39.26 -7.18 26.80
C PRO A 536 38.28 -7.92 25.89
N HIS A 537 37.26 -8.54 26.46
CA HIS A 537 36.29 -9.32 25.69
C HIS A 537 35.43 -8.39 24.82
N PRO A 538 35.24 -8.65 23.51
CA PRO A 538 34.58 -7.71 22.60
C PRO A 538 33.15 -7.37 23.01
N HIS A 539 32.45 -8.28 23.70
CA HIS A 539 31.09 -8.09 24.19
C HIS A 539 30.98 -7.55 25.63
N PHE A 540 32.08 -7.27 26.34
CA PHE A 540 32.06 -6.79 27.73
C PHE A 540 32.66 -5.40 27.89
N ARG A 541 32.00 -4.53 28.67
CA ARG A 541 32.50 -3.19 29.02
C ARG A 541 32.24 -2.86 30.48
N LYS A 542 33.05 -1.97 31.03
CA LYS A 542 32.86 -1.35 32.35
C LYS A 542 32.28 0.07 32.20
N PRO A 543 31.25 0.45 32.97
CA PRO A 543 30.80 1.84 33.07
C PRO A 543 31.90 2.77 33.58
N ARG A 544 32.04 3.97 33.01
CA ARG A 544 33.10 4.93 33.44
C ARG A 544 32.92 5.45 34.87
N MET A 545 31.68 5.52 35.35
CA MET A 545 31.30 6.20 36.60
C MET A 545 30.83 5.25 37.71
N SER A 546 30.75 3.93 37.45
CA SER A 546 30.26 2.94 38.42
C SER A 546 31.24 1.77 38.58
N ASN A 547 31.34 1.29 39.82
CA ASN A 547 32.05 0.05 40.17
C ASN A 547 31.07 -1.09 40.55
N SER A 548 29.76 -0.84 40.53
CA SER A 548 28.69 -1.78 40.93
C SER A 548 27.80 -2.22 39.76
N ALA A 549 28.23 -2.00 38.52
CA ALA A 549 27.47 -2.29 37.31
C ALA A 549 28.38 -2.76 36.17
N PHE A 550 27.89 -3.62 35.28
CA PHE A 550 28.61 -4.04 34.07
C PHE A 550 27.78 -3.81 32.81
N ILE A 551 28.46 -3.82 31.66
CA ILE A 551 27.82 -3.59 30.35
C ILE A 551 28.07 -4.81 29.46
N VAL A 552 26.99 -5.34 28.86
CA VAL A 552 27.05 -6.36 27.82
C VAL A 552 26.60 -5.76 26.49
N LEU A 553 27.36 -6.02 25.43
CA LEU A 553 27.00 -5.70 24.06
C LEU A 553 26.25 -6.90 23.48
N HIS A 554 24.92 -6.87 23.52
CA HIS A 554 24.08 -7.88 22.92
C HIS A 554 23.94 -7.65 21.41
N PHE A 555 23.36 -8.61 20.68
CA PHE A 555 23.06 -8.46 19.24
C PHE A 555 22.14 -7.26 18.93
N ALA A 556 21.29 -6.90 19.90
CA ALA A 556 20.24 -5.89 19.78
C ALA A 556 20.71 -4.49 20.19
N ASP A 557 21.33 -4.36 21.37
CA ASP A 557 21.73 -3.09 21.97
C ASP A 557 22.80 -3.29 23.07
N THR A 558 23.38 -2.19 23.54
CA THR A 558 24.31 -2.14 24.68
C THR A 558 23.53 -2.00 25.98
N VAL A 559 23.56 -3.01 26.86
CA VAL A 559 22.78 -3.01 28.11
C VAL A 559 23.69 -2.90 29.33
N GLN A 560 23.40 -1.93 30.20
CA GLN A 560 24.01 -1.81 31.53
C GLN A 560 23.14 -2.54 32.57
N TYR A 561 23.76 -3.42 33.34
CA TYR A 561 23.15 -4.14 34.45
C TYR A 561 23.72 -3.65 35.79
N GLU A 562 22.83 -3.34 36.74
CA GLU A 562 23.17 -3.00 38.12
C GLU A 562 23.26 -4.29 38.94
N CYS A 563 24.38 -4.50 39.62
CA CYS A 563 24.72 -5.80 40.21
C CYS A 563 24.11 -6.04 41.59
N ASP A 564 23.52 -5.01 42.18
CA ASP A 564 22.83 -5.06 43.48
C ASP A 564 21.75 -6.16 43.50
N GLY A 565 21.91 -7.13 44.40
CA GLY A 565 21.02 -8.27 44.58
C GLY A 565 21.19 -9.42 43.59
N PHE A 566 22.22 -9.44 42.73
CA PHE A 566 22.44 -10.55 41.78
C PHE A 566 22.69 -11.88 42.49
N LEU A 567 23.53 -11.91 43.53
CA LEU A 567 23.83 -13.13 44.28
C LEU A 567 22.58 -13.70 44.96
N ASP A 568 21.77 -12.87 45.60
CA ASP A 568 20.63 -13.35 46.38
C ASP A 568 19.45 -13.74 45.49
N LYS A 569 19.27 -13.06 44.35
CA LYS A 569 18.36 -13.50 43.28
C LYS A 569 18.79 -14.84 42.68
N ASN A 570 20.08 -15.07 42.45
CA ASN A 570 20.59 -16.32 41.89
C ASN A 570 20.57 -17.49 42.89
N ARG A 571 20.75 -17.22 44.20
CA ARG A 571 20.69 -18.23 45.26
C ARG A 571 19.31 -18.87 45.40
N ASP A 572 18.24 -18.06 45.39
CA ASP A 572 16.82 -18.48 45.62
C ASP A 572 16.65 -19.49 46.77
N THR A 573 17.48 -19.36 47.80
CA THR A 573 17.63 -20.36 48.86
C THR A 573 16.53 -20.26 49.90
N VAL A 574 15.52 -21.12 49.77
CA VAL A 574 14.58 -21.43 50.86
C VAL A 574 15.26 -22.34 51.89
N PHE A 575 14.89 -22.21 53.17
CA PHE A 575 15.32 -23.13 54.22
C PHE A 575 14.51 -24.43 54.16
N GLU A 576 15.18 -25.57 54.35
CA GLU A 576 14.54 -26.88 54.25
C GLU A 576 13.51 -27.10 55.35
N GLU A 577 13.71 -26.48 56.50
CA GLU A 577 12.80 -26.51 57.63
C GLU A 577 11.44 -25.89 57.27
N LEU A 578 11.42 -24.75 56.57
CA LEU A 578 10.19 -24.13 56.08
C LEU A 578 9.47 -25.03 55.07
N ILE A 579 10.21 -25.69 54.18
CA ILE A 579 9.66 -26.65 53.21
C ILE A 579 9.10 -27.88 53.94
N ASN A 580 9.76 -28.36 55.01
CA ASN A 580 9.31 -29.53 55.76
C ASN A 580 8.01 -29.25 56.53
N ILE A 581 7.80 -28.03 57.03
CA ILE A 581 6.51 -27.61 57.61
C ILE A 581 5.40 -27.64 56.54
N LEU A 582 5.68 -27.14 55.33
CA LEU A 582 4.71 -27.16 54.21
C LEU A 582 4.40 -28.60 53.73
N LYS A 583 5.39 -29.51 53.73
CA LYS A 583 5.19 -30.94 53.45
C LYS A 583 4.31 -31.65 54.49
N ALA A 584 4.29 -31.14 55.72
CA ALA A 584 3.48 -31.63 56.83
C ALA A 584 2.15 -30.87 57.00
N SER A 585 1.74 -30.11 55.98
CA SER A 585 0.46 -29.41 55.93
C SER A 585 -0.74 -30.37 56.05
N GLN A 586 -1.79 -29.92 56.72
CA GLN A 586 -3.10 -30.59 56.77
C GLN A 586 -3.89 -30.44 55.45
N SER A 587 -3.42 -29.66 54.48
CA SER A 587 -4.01 -29.55 53.14
C SER A 587 -3.35 -30.54 52.19
N GLU A 588 -4.16 -31.38 51.56
CA GLU A 588 -3.70 -32.35 50.56
C GLU A 588 -2.97 -31.66 49.40
N LEU A 589 -3.54 -30.58 48.84
CA LEU A 589 -2.89 -29.81 47.77
C LEU A 589 -1.54 -29.23 48.20
N VAL A 590 -1.46 -28.57 49.37
CA VAL A 590 -0.19 -27.99 49.84
C VAL A 590 0.86 -29.08 50.06
N ALA A 591 0.48 -30.23 50.63
CA ALA A 591 1.37 -31.37 50.77
C ALA A 591 1.82 -31.92 49.40
N GLU A 592 0.91 -32.06 48.42
CA GLU A 592 1.21 -32.49 47.04
C GLU A 592 2.27 -31.59 46.39
N LEU A 593 2.12 -30.25 46.48
CA LEU A 593 3.05 -29.26 45.91
C LEU A 593 4.51 -29.47 46.33
N PHE A 594 4.76 -29.92 47.57
CA PHE A 594 6.13 -30.07 48.10
C PHE A 594 6.61 -31.52 48.20
N GLN A 595 5.77 -32.52 47.93
CA GLN A 595 6.15 -33.94 47.91
C GLN A 595 6.78 -34.39 46.58
N GLN A 596 6.40 -33.80 45.44
CA GLN A 596 6.81 -34.28 44.10
C GLN A 596 8.33 -34.26 43.81
N GLN A 597 9.17 -33.59 44.61
CA GLN A 597 10.61 -33.41 44.34
C GLN A 597 11.48 -34.68 44.34
N ARG A 598 10.96 -35.86 44.72
CA ARG A 598 11.76 -37.11 44.82
C ARG A 598 11.73 -38.04 43.60
N ASN A 599 10.90 -37.78 42.60
CA ASN A 599 10.74 -38.69 41.43
C ASN A 599 11.63 -38.34 40.22
N ALA A 600 12.82 -37.77 40.46
CA ALA A 600 13.90 -37.80 39.48
C ALA A 600 14.62 -39.15 39.59
N SER A 601 14.22 -40.12 38.76
CA SER A 601 14.80 -41.47 38.75
C SER A 601 16.32 -41.42 38.59
N PRO A 602 17.12 -42.05 39.47
CA PRO A 602 18.53 -42.28 39.18
C PRO A 602 18.59 -43.22 37.98
N VAL A 603 19.14 -42.75 36.86
CA VAL A 603 19.23 -43.56 35.63
C VAL A 603 20.23 -44.68 35.87
N ALA A 604 19.71 -45.84 36.26
CA ALA A 604 20.47 -47.06 36.34
C ALA A 604 20.75 -47.58 34.92
N ASN A 605 21.98 -47.38 34.44
CA ASN A 605 22.67 -48.35 33.60
C ASN A 605 24.18 -48.12 33.70
N GLY A 606 24.92 -49.21 33.93
CA GLY A 606 26.27 -49.12 34.47
C GLY A 606 27.39 -49.16 33.42
N SER A 607 28.54 -48.60 33.80
CA SER A 607 29.85 -49.18 33.51
C SER A 607 30.87 -48.66 34.50
N ILE A 608 31.62 -49.56 35.13
CA ILE A 608 32.64 -49.20 36.12
C ILE A 608 33.92 -48.79 35.38
N ARG A 609 34.26 -47.48 35.38
CA ARG A 609 35.67 -46.99 35.36
C ARG A 609 35.80 -45.48 35.57
N SER A 610 36.86 -45.12 36.31
CA SER A 610 37.47 -43.78 36.43
C SER A 610 36.73 -42.68 37.22
N GLY A 611 36.98 -42.67 38.54
CA GLY A 611 37.82 -41.60 39.10
C GLY A 611 37.34 -40.14 39.06
N LYS A 612 36.07 -39.85 39.36
CA LYS A 612 35.69 -38.53 39.91
C LYS A 612 34.85 -38.71 41.17
N ARG A 613 35.17 -37.94 42.22
CA ARG A 613 34.40 -37.91 43.48
C ARG A 613 32.94 -37.63 43.16
N ALA A 614 32.03 -38.37 43.80
CA ALA A 614 30.62 -38.04 43.81
C ALA A 614 30.45 -36.59 44.29
N THR A 615 30.00 -35.73 43.38
CA THR A 615 29.57 -34.37 43.71
C THR A 615 28.40 -34.49 44.67
N ARG A 616 28.60 -34.03 45.92
CA ARG A 616 27.50 -33.82 46.87
C ARG A 616 26.36 -33.08 46.16
N GLU A 617 25.13 -33.45 46.47
CA GLU A 617 23.93 -32.73 46.03
C GLU A 617 24.03 -31.28 46.52
N HIS A 618 24.39 -30.37 45.62
CA HIS A 618 24.60 -28.96 45.90
C HIS A 618 23.48 -28.15 45.26
N LYS A 619 22.91 -27.22 46.03
CA LYS A 619 21.70 -26.45 45.68
C LYS A 619 21.83 -25.83 44.29
N LEU A 620 20.90 -26.17 43.40
CA LEU A 620 20.83 -25.66 42.04
C LEU A 620 20.42 -24.18 42.08
N THR A 621 21.30 -23.28 41.62
CA THR A 621 21.02 -21.85 41.50
C THR A 621 19.98 -21.56 40.41
N VAL A 622 19.38 -20.38 40.42
CA VAL A 622 18.40 -19.98 39.39
C VAL A 622 19.05 -19.92 38.02
N GLY A 623 20.25 -19.36 37.90
CA GLY A 623 21.02 -19.31 36.67
C GLY A 623 21.31 -20.70 36.11
N PHE A 624 21.66 -21.67 36.95
CA PHE A 624 21.84 -23.06 36.52
C PHE A 624 20.54 -23.71 36.04
N GLN A 625 19.46 -23.62 36.84
CA GLN A 625 18.14 -24.18 36.47
C GLN A 625 17.63 -23.56 35.17
N PHE A 626 17.82 -22.25 35.01
CA PHE A 626 17.48 -21.53 33.80
C PHE A 626 18.30 -22.02 32.60
N ARG A 627 19.63 -22.06 32.68
CA ARG A 627 20.49 -22.55 31.59
C ARG A 627 20.06 -23.96 31.14
N GLN A 628 19.74 -24.84 32.08
CA GLN A 628 19.22 -26.18 31.78
C GLN A 628 17.84 -26.13 31.09
N SER A 629 16.91 -25.30 31.58
CA SER A 629 15.57 -25.14 30.98
C SER A 629 15.63 -24.57 29.55
N LEU A 630 16.52 -23.61 29.31
CA LEU A 630 16.74 -23.01 28.00
C LEU A 630 17.42 -24.00 27.06
N GLN A 631 18.41 -24.77 27.53
CA GLN A 631 19.01 -25.84 26.75
C GLN A 631 17.95 -26.85 26.27
N MET A 632 17.06 -27.31 27.16
CA MET A 632 15.97 -28.22 26.77
C MET A 632 14.98 -27.60 25.77
N LEU A 633 14.73 -26.28 25.86
CA LEU A 633 13.95 -25.55 24.86
C LEU A 633 14.68 -25.54 23.51
N MET A 634 15.96 -25.15 23.48
CA MET A 634 16.75 -25.12 22.25
C MET A 634 16.90 -26.51 21.61
N GLU A 635 17.11 -27.57 22.40
CA GLU A 635 17.11 -28.96 21.91
C GLU A 635 15.77 -29.35 21.29
N THR A 636 14.65 -28.95 21.91
CA THR A 636 13.30 -29.16 21.36
C THR A 636 13.14 -28.40 20.03
N LEU A 637 13.45 -27.10 20.00
CA LEU A 637 13.30 -26.27 18.80
C LEU A 637 14.23 -26.71 17.66
N ASN A 638 15.48 -27.11 17.95
CA ASN A 638 16.45 -27.62 16.96
C ASN A 638 16.01 -28.96 16.35
N SER A 639 15.12 -29.72 17.00
CA SER A 639 14.51 -30.93 16.44
C SER A 639 13.33 -30.66 15.50
N THR A 640 12.90 -29.40 15.39
CA THR A 640 11.77 -28.94 14.55
C THR A 640 12.26 -28.06 13.39
N THR A 641 11.41 -27.88 12.38
CA THR A 641 11.56 -26.78 11.42
C THR A 641 10.91 -25.52 11.98
N PRO A 642 11.66 -24.43 12.25
CA PRO A 642 11.13 -23.19 12.80
C PRO A 642 10.60 -22.23 11.73
N HIS A 643 9.53 -21.53 12.07
CA HIS A 643 8.90 -20.45 11.30
C HIS A 643 8.87 -19.20 12.17
N TYR A 644 9.18 -18.02 11.63
CA TYR A 644 9.45 -16.83 12.45
C TYR A 644 8.45 -15.70 12.25
N VAL A 645 7.92 -15.18 13.36
CA VAL A 645 7.06 -13.99 13.39
C VAL A 645 7.69 -12.94 14.30
N ARG A 646 7.92 -11.74 13.76
CA ARG A 646 8.50 -10.59 14.47
C ARG A 646 7.42 -9.51 14.63
N CYS A 647 6.91 -9.38 15.85
CA CYS A 647 5.83 -8.48 16.22
C CYS A 647 6.40 -7.12 16.66
N ILE A 648 5.95 -6.03 16.04
CA ILE A 648 6.45 -4.66 16.23
C ILE A 648 5.34 -3.76 16.80
N LYS A 649 5.66 -2.99 17.84
CA LYS A 649 4.82 -1.96 18.46
C LYS A 649 5.03 -0.63 17.73
N PRO A 650 4.08 -0.08 16.96
CA PRO A 650 4.35 1.10 16.13
C PRO A 650 4.34 2.41 16.93
N ASN A 651 3.67 2.46 18.09
CA ASN A 651 3.66 3.63 18.98
C ASN A 651 3.48 3.19 20.45
N ASP A 652 3.97 4.01 21.39
CA ASP A 652 3.83 3.74 22.83
C ASP A 652 2.50 4.23 23.45
N LEU A 653 1.77 5.09 22.74
CA LEU A 653 0.49 5.67 23.19
C LEU A 653 -0.72 4.70 23.09
N LYS A 654 -0.54 3.56 22.40
CA LYS A 654 -1.60 2.60 22.04
C LYS A 654 -2.66 3.19 21.09
N GLU A 655 -2.30 4.19 20.30
CA GLU A 655 -3.20 4.82 19.33
C GLU A 655 -3.32 3.99 18.03
N PRO A 656 -4.53 3.89 17.45
CA PRO A 656 -4.77 3.10 16.25
C PRO A 656 -4.05 3.70 15.04
N PHE A 657 -3.33 2.86 14.30
CA PHE A 657 -2.58 3.23 13.09
C PHE A 657 -1.58 4.40 13.22
N LEU A 658 -1.18 4.80 14.44
CA LEU A 658 -0.08 5.74 14.64
C LEU A 658 1.28 5.02 14.52
N PHE A 659 2.22 5.61 13.76
CA PHE A 659 3.55 5.05 13.50
C PHE A 659 4.67 6.00 13.92
N ASP A 660 5.46 5.62 14.92
CA ASP A 660 6.70 6.27 15.33
C ASP A 660 7.91 5.58 14.64
N PRO A 661 8.63 6.30 13.75
CA PRO A 661 9.83 5.78 13.12
C PRO A 661 10.96 5.43 14.11
N LYS A 662 11.17 6.20 15.18
CA LYS A 662 12.24 5.98 16.17
C LYS A 662 12.05 4.65 16.89
N ARG A 663 10.85 4.47 17.46
CA ARG A 663 10.48 3.25 18.18
C ARG A 663 10.44 2.01 17.27
N THR A 664 10.04 2.19 16.02
CA THR A 664 10.02 1.11 15.01
C THR A 664 11.43 0.66 14.62
N VAL A 665 12.35 1.60 14.31
CA VAL A 665 13.76 1.26 14.00
C VAL A 665 14.45 0.55 15.17
N GLN A 666 14.25 1.03 16.39
CA GLN A 666 14.81 0.39 17.59
C GLN A 666 14.38 -1.08 17.70
N GLN A 667 13.10 -1.38 17.45
CA GLN A 667 12.59 -2.75 17.46
C GLN A 667 13.06 -3.59 16.28
N LEU A 668 13.19 -3.02 15.07
CA LEU A 668 13.73 -3.75 13.91
C LEU A 668 15.19 -4.17 14.11
N ARG A 669 15.98 -3.34 14.82
CA ARG A 669 17.31 -3.71 15.33
C ARG A 669 17.20 -4.81 16.39
N ALA A 670 16.40 -4.58 17.44
CA ALA A 670 16.30 -5.49 18.59
C ALA A 670 15.67 -6.87 18.28
N CYS A 671 14.87 -6.99 17.21
CA CYS A 671 14.32 -8.25 16.72
C CYS A 671 15.23 -8.98 15.73
N GLY A 672 16.43 -8.45 15.44
CA GLY A 672 17.38 -9.02 14.48
C GLY A 672 16.93 -8.94 13.02
N VAL A 673 15.84 -8.21 12.72
CA VAL A 673 15.27 -8.09 11.37
C VAL A 673 16.26 -7.40 10.43
N LEU A 674 16.89 -6.31 10.88
CA LEU A 674 17.89 -5.61 10.06
C LEU A 674 19.16 -6.43 9.82
N GLU A 675 19.56 -7.29 10.76
CA GLU A 675 20.71 -8.19 10.57
C GLU A 675 20.37 -9.33 9.61
N THR A 676 19.14 -9.85 9.65
CA THR A 676 18.60 -10.79 8.64
C THR A 676 18.71 -10.18 7.24
N ILE A 677 18.24 -8.94 7.11
CA ILE A 677 18.27 -8.12 5.90
C ILE A 677 19.70 -7.87 5.44
N ARG A 678 20.64 -7.62 6.36
CA ARG A 678 22.07 -7.47 6.05
C ARG A 678 22.68 -8.77 5.51
N ILE A 679 22.35 -9.93 6.10
CA ILE A 679 22.78 -11.25 5.63
C ILE A 679 22.21 -11.53 4.23
N SER A 680 20.91 -11.31 4.01
CA SER A 680 20.27 -11.48 2.71
C SER A 680 20.84 -10.52 1.65
N ALA A 681 21.09 -9.25 2.00
CA ALA A 681 21.69 -8.26 1.11
C ALA A 681 23.16 -8.59 0.75
N ALA A 682 23.91 -9.21 1.68
CA ALA A 682 25.27 -9.71 1.46
C ALA A 682 25.30 -11.04 0.68
N GLY A 683 24.16 -11.71 0.50
CA GLY A 683 23.95 -12.83 -0.41
C GLY A 683 23.53 -12.37 -1.81
N TYR A 684 22.57 -13.09 -2.40
CA TYR A 684 21.89 -12.72 -3.64
C TYR A 684 20.40 -12.49 -3.36
N PRO A 685 20.01 -11.29 -2.87
CA PRO A 685 18.64 -11.03 -2.40
C PRO A 685 17.62 -11.08 -3.54
N SER A 686 17.94 -10.51 -4.69
CA SER A 686 17.01 -10.46 -5.82
C SER A 686 17.16 -11.70 -6.71
N ARG A 687 16.07 -12.46 -6.83
CA ARG A 687 16.01 -13.75 -7.53
C ARG A 687 14.91 -13.68 -8.59
N TRP A 688 15.25 -13.93 -9.84
CA TRP A 688 14.31 -13.85 -10.97
C TRP A 688 14.36 -15.16 -11.76
N THR A 689 13.22 -15.73 -12.13
CA THR A 689 13.24 -16.81 -13.13
C THR A 689 13.74 -16.28 -14.47
N TYR A 690 14.28 -17.17 -15.31
CA TYR A 690 14.70 -16.78 -16.66
C TYR A 690 13.55 -16.20 -17.50
N GLU A 691 12.31 -16.64 -17.26
CA GLU A 691 11.12 -16.17 -17.96
C GLU A 691 10.73 -14.74 -17.56
N GLU A 692 10.62 -14.46 -16.26
CA GLU A 692 10.31 -13.11 -15.74
C GLU A 692 11.36 -12.10 -16.17
N PHE A 693 12.64 -12.47 -16.04
CA PHE A 693 13.75 -11.62 -16.46
C PHE A 693 13.70 -11.32 -17.96
N PHE A 694 13.52 -12.35 -18.79
CA PHE A 694 13.43 -12.20 -20.25
C PHE A 694 12.23 -11.34 -20.64
N SER A 695 11.07 -11.56 -20.03
CA SER A 695 9.84 -10.79 -20.27
C SER A 695 10.03 -9.30 -19.95
N ARG A 696 10.61 -8.97 -18.79
CA ARG A 696 10.78 -7.60 -18.30
C ARG A 696 11.89 -6.83 -19.01
N TYR A 697 13.04 -7.48 -19.24
CA TYR A 697 14.24 -6.86 -19.81
C TYR A 697 14.42 -7.09 -21.31
N ARG A 698 13.42 -7.65 -22.02
CA ARG A 698 13.42 -7.91 -23.48
C ARG A 698 13.96 -6.75 -24.34
N ILE A 699 13.79 -5.49 -23.92
CA ILE A 699 14.29 -4.31 -24.66
C ILE A 699 15.81 -4.09 -24.55
N LEU A 700 16.45 -4.63 -23.50
CA LEU A 700 17.90 -4.67 -23.33
C LEU A 700 18.52 -5.88 -24.04
N LEU A 701 17.80 -7.00 -24.09
CA LEU A 701 18.21 -8.24 -24.76
C LEU A 701 18.13 -8.09 -26.29
N ARG A 702 19.25 -8.27 -26.99
CA ARG A 702 19.29 -8.13 -28.46
C ARG A 702 18.90 -9.44 -29.16
N GLY A 703 17.79 -9.43 -29.91
CA GLY A 703 17.52 -10.42 -30.95
C GLY A 703 16.07 -10.94 -31.02
N PRO A 704 15.70 -11.64 -32.11
CA PRO A 704 14.43 -12.36 -32.20
C PRO A 704 14.58 -13.73 -31.53
N GLN A 705 14.12 -13.87 -30.29
CA GLN A 705 14.20 -15.15 -29.56
C GLN A 705 12.84 -15.57 -28.98
N SER A 706 12.62 -16.89 -28.97
CA SER A 706 11.47 -17.56 -28.37
C SER A 706 11.64 -17.69 -26.85
N GLN A 707 10.54 -17.99 -26.16
CA GLN A 707 10.50 -18.20 -24.71
C GLN A 707 11.40 -19.38 -24.29
N ASP A 708 11.48 -20.42 -25.13
CA ASP A 708 12.33 -21.60 -24.93
C ASP A 708 13.84 -21.29 -24.91
N GLN A 709 14.26 -20.13 -25.45
CA GLN A 709 15.66 -19.69 -25.45
C GLN A 709 15.98 -18.68 -24.34
N ALA A 710 15.03 -18.35 -23.46
CA ALA A 710 15.18 -17.32 -22.43
C ALA A 710 16.45 -17.49 -21.58
N GLN A 711 16.76 -18.72 -21.13
CA GLN A 711 17.96 -19.01 -20.33
C GLN A 711 19.26 -18.70 -21.09
N ALA A 712 19.36 -19.12 -22.35
CA ALA A 712 20.54 -18.85 -23.20
C ALA A 712 20.67 -17.35 -23.49
N SER A 713 19.55 -16.67 -23.78
CA SER A 713 19.46 -15.22 -23.96
C SER A 713 20.03 -14.46 -22.76
N CYS A 714 19.59 -14.81 -21.55
CA CYS A 714 20.04 -14.18 -20.31
C CYS A 714 21.55 -14.41 -20.11
N ARG A 715 22.02 -15.65 -20.28
CA ARG A 715 23.45 -16.01 -20.12
C ARG A 715 24.36 -15.28 -21.10
N GLN A 716 23.90 -14.98 -22.32
CA GLN A 716 24.68 -14.21 -23.31
C GLN A 716 24.67 -12.70 -23.07
N ALA A 717 23.54 -12.15 -22.59
CA ALA A 717 23.33 -10.70 -22.52
C ALA A 717 23.72 -10.07 -21.17
N LEU A 718 23.55 -10.77 -20.04
CA LEU A 718 23.93 -10.24 -18.73
C LEU A 718 25.39 -9.76 -18.67
N PRO A 719 26.41 -10.49 -19.17
CA PRO A 719 27.79 -10.04 -19.16
C PRO A 719 28.05 -8.74 -19.96
N GLN A 720 27.14 -8.37 -20.86
CA GLN A 720 27.22 -7.10 -21.61
C GLN A 720 26.53 -5.94 -20.89
N LEU A 721 25.62 -6.23 -19.94
CA LEU A 721 24.87 -5.26 -19.15
C LEU A 721 25.54 -5.00 -17.79
N ILE A 722 26.10 -6.06 -17.19
CA ILE A 722 26.83 -6.05 -15.93
C ILE A 722 28.19 -6.71 -16.19
N PRO A 723 29.28 -5.92 -16.38
CA PRO A 723 30.60 -6.46 -16.72
C PRO A 723 31.30 -7.22 -15.57
N ASP A 724 30.89 -6.97 -14.33
CA ASP A 724 31.46 -7.57 -13.13
C ASP A 724 30.72 -8.89 -12.79
N PRO A 725 31.37 -10.06 -12.92
CA PRO A 725 30.71 -11.35 -12.73
C PRO A 725 30.35 -11.65 -11.27
N ASP A 726 30.96 -10.99 -10.28
CA ASP A 726 30.64 -11.21 -8.85
C ASP A 726 29.28 -10.61 -8.45
N GLN A 727 28.67 -9.82 -9.34
CA GLN A 727 27.40 -9.12 -9.14
C GLN A 727 26.16 -9.97 -9.46
N TYR A 728 26.32 -11.10 -10.16
CA TYR A 728 25.22 -11.98 -10.53
C TYR A 728 25.66 -13.44 -10.61
N CYS A 729 24.70 -14.36 -10.51
CA CYS A 729 24.94 -15.79 -10.61
C CYS A 729 23.82 -16.46 -11.42
N PHE A 730 24.20 -17.45 -12.24
CA PHE A 730 23.25 -18.24 -13.01
C PHE A 730 22.97 -19.55 -12.30
N GLY A 731 21.76 -19.67 -11.75
CA GLY A 731 21.26 -20.94 -11.22
C GLY A 731 20.80 -21.89 -12.32
N LYS A 732 20.08 -22.92 -11.88
CA LYS A 732 19.44 -23.93 -12.72
C LYS A 732 18.17 -23.39 -13.36
N THR A 733 17.32 -22.72 -12.58
CA THR A 733 16.03 -22.16 -12.99
C THR A 733 15.95 -20.63 -12.86
N LYS A 734 16.83 -20.03 -12.06
CA LYS A 734 16.82 -18.59 -11.74
C LYS A 734 18.13 -17.88 -12.10
N VAL A 735 18.05 -16.55 -12.18
CA VAL A 735 19.19 -15.63 -12.12
C VAL A 735 19.17 -14.93 -10.76
N PHE A 736 20.33 -14.92 -10.13
CA PHE A 736 20.58 -14.36 -8.80
C PHE A 736 21.37 -13.06 -8.95
N PHE A 737 21.00 -12.01 -8.22
CA PHE A 737 21.61 -10.69 -8.32
C PHE A 737 22.01 -10.16 -6.93
N ARG A 738 23.16 -9.49 -6.86
CA ARG A 738 23.55 -8.70 -5.68
C ARG A 738 22.64 -7.47 -5.54
N ALA A 739 22.60 -6.90 -4.34
CA ALA A 739 21.86 -5.67 -4.07
C ALA A 739 22.23 -4.53 -5.05
N GLY A 740 21.23 -3.76 -5.48
CA GLY A 740 21.36 -2.64 -6.41
C GLY A 740 21.42 -3.00 -7.91
N GLN A 741 21.70 -4.25 -8.29
CA GLN A 741 21.86 -4.63 -9.70
C GLN A 741 20.55 -4.57 -10.50
N VAL A 742 19.42 -4.91 -9.86
CA VAL A 742 18.08 -4.77 -10.46
C VAL A 742 17.75 -3.30 -10.74
N ALA A 743 18.13 -2.37 -9.85
CA ALA A 743 17.97 -0.94 -10.06
C ALA A 743 18.85 -0.41 -11.22
N LEU A 744 20.08 -0.92 -11.37
CA LEU A 744 20.93 -0.60 -12.52
C LEU A 744 20.27 -1.06 -13.84
N LEU A 745 19.71 -2.27 -13.88
CA LEU A 745 19.00 -2.79 -15.05
C LEU A 745 17.74 -1.97 -15.39
N GLU A 746 16.96 -1.54 -14.40
CA GLU A 746 15.82 -0.65 -14.63
C GLU A 746 16.23 0.73 -15.15
N ARG A 747 17.34 1.30 -14.66
CA ARG A 747 17.90 2.54 -15.21
C ARG A 747 18.28 2.37 -16.68
N LEU A 748 19.04 1.34 -17.02
CA LEU A 748 19.44 1.05 -18.40
C LEU A 748 18.21 0.86 -19.31
N ARG A 749 17.18 0.18 -18.80
CA ARG A 749 15.88 -0.02 -19.47
C ARG A 749 15.16 1.31 -19.71
N ALA A 750 15.08 2.18 -18.72
CA ALA A 750 14.48 3.51 -18.82
C ALA A 750 15.22 4.42 -19.82
N GLU A 751 16.55 4.41 -19.82
CA GLU A 751 17.37 5.14 -20.78
C GLU A 751 17.15 4.63 -22.22
N ARG A 752 17.10 3.31 -22.41
CA ARG A 752 16.84 2.69 -23.71
C ARG A 752 15.45 3.05 -24.25
N LEU A 753 14.43 3.04 -23.39
CA LEU A 753 13.06 3.49 -23.71
C LEU A 753 13.04 4.99 -24.10
N ARG A 754 13.76 5.84 -23.37
CA ARG A 754 13.89 7.28 -23.67
C ARG A 754 14.51 7.51 -25.05
N VAL A 755 15.60 6.81 -25.38
CA VAL A 755 16.24 6.90 -26.71
C VAL A 755 15.29 6.43 -27.83
N ALA A 756 14.58 5.32 -27.63
CA ALA A 756 13.58 4.84 -28.59
C ALA A 756 12.45 5.85 -28.82
N ALA A 757 11.94 6.48 -27.76
CA ALA A 757 10.94 7.54 -27.86
C ALA A 757 11.46 8.76 -28.65
N VAL A 758 12.71 9.18 -28.43
CA VAL A 758 13.33 10.30 -29.19
C VAL A 758 13.47 9.97 -30.68
N ILE A 759 13.80 8.72 -31.03
CA ILE A 759 13.85 8.28 -32.44
C ILE A 759 12.47 8.34 -33.10
N ILE A 760 11.43 7.84 -32.42
CA ILE A 760 10.05 7.91 -32.94
C ILE A 760 9.61 9.38 -33.08
N GLN A 761 9.87 10.22 -32.07
CA GLN A 761 9.54 11.63 -32.09
C GLN A 761 10.26 12.38 -33.23
N SER A 762 11.52 12.09 -33.52
CA SER A 762 12.27 12.75 -34.60
C SER A 762 11.71 12.38 -35.98
N GLN A 763 11.38 11.10 -36.20
CA GLN A 763 10.74 10.64 -37.44
C GLN A 763 9.35 11.24 -37.65
N VAL A 764 8.52 11.27 -36.60
CA VAL A 764 7.18 11.90 -36.65
C VAL A 764 7.27 13.40 -36.90
N ARG A 765 8.19 14.12 -36.24
CA ARG A 765 8.44 15.55 -36.49
C ARG A 765 8.90 15.79 -37.94
N GLY A 766 9.79 14.95 -38.47
CA GLY A 766 10.24 15.01 -39.86
C GLY A 766 9.12 14.75 -40.87
N TRP A 767 8.26 13.76 -40.60
CA TRP A 767 7.08 13.46 -41.43
C TRP A 767 6.05 14.61 -41.43
N LEU A 768 5.73 15.17 -40.26
CA LEU A 768 4.87 16.34 -40.14
C LEU A 768 5.44 17.56 -40.88
N ALA A 769 6.75 17.80 -40.79
CA ALA A 769 7.42 18.87 -41.51
C ALA A 769 7.34 18.70 -43.04
N ARG A 770 7.57 17.48 -43.55
CA ARG A 770 7.42 17.15 -44.99
C ARG A 770 5.99 17.37 -45.49
N ILE A 771 4.97 16.96 -44.71
CA ILE A 771 3.56 17.21 -45.05
C ILE A 771 3.26 18.71 -45.08
N ARG A 772 3.74 19.47 -44.08
CA ARG A 772 3.55 20.93 -44.03
C ARG A 772 4.21 21.62 -45.22
N TYR A 773 5.44 21.26 -45.57
CA TYR A 773 6.15 21.77 -46.74
C TYR A 773 5.39 21.47 -48.04
N THR A 774 4.95 20.23 -48.22
CA THR A 774 4.19 19.81 -49.42
C THR A 774 2.88 20.59 -49.55
N ARG A 775 2.14 20.83 -48.46
CA ARG A 775 0.93 21.68 -48.46
C ARG A 775 1.23 23.13 -48.86
N ILE A 776 2.31 23.71 -48.35
CA ILE A 776 2.76 25.08 -48.70
C ILE A 776 3.16 25.16 -50.18
N LEU A 777 3.84 24.13 -50.70
CA LEU A 777 4.23 24.05 -52.11
C LEU A 777 3.00 24.01 -53.02
N TRP A 778 2.01 23.16 -52.73
CA TRP A 778 0.76 23.09 -53.51
C TRP A 778 -0.05 24.39 -53.45
N ALA A 779 -0.14 25.05 -52.29
CA ALA A 779 -0.79 26.34 -52.15
C ALA A 779 -0.08 27.42 -53.01
N THR A 780 1.26 27.48 -52.93
CA THR A 780 2.09 28.40 -53.72
C THR A 780 1.91 28.18 -55.22
N LEU A 781 1.99 26.93 -55.68
CA LEU A 781 1.80 26.57 -57.09
C LEU A 781 0.39 26.92 -57.58
N THR A 782 -0.63 26.75 -56.73
CA THR A 782 -2.02 27.10 -57.05
C THR A 782 -2.18 28.60 -57.21
N ILE A 783 -1.66 29.40 -56.27
CA ILE A 783 -1.64 30.87 -56.36
C ILE A 783 -0.90 31.33 -57.63
N GLN A 784 0.28 30.77 -57.92
CA GLN A 784 1.04 31.09 -59.13
C GLN A 784 0.26 30.79 -60.42
N ARG A 785 -0.49 29.69 -60.48
CA ARG A 785 -1.36 29.35 -61.63
C ARG A 785 -2.48 30.37 -61.80
N TYR A 786 -3.21 30.69 -60.73
CA TYR A 786 -4.30 31.68 -60.78
C TYR A 786 -3.79 33.08 -61.14
N SER A 787 -2.67 33.53 -60.55
CA SER A 787 -2.08 34.83 -60.87
C SER A 787 -1.65 34.93 -62.34
N ARG A 788 -1.04 33.88 -62.91
CA ARG A 788 -0.72 33.82 -64.35
C ARG A 788 -1.99 33.89 -65.22
N GLY A 789 -3.04 33.16 -64.86
CA GLY A 789 -4.34 33.21 -65.55
C GLY A 789 -5.02 34.58 -65.47
N ALA A 790 -4.95 35.26 -64.31
CA ALA A 790 -5.49 36.60 -64.10
C ALA A 790 -4.74 37.66 -64.92
N VAL A 791 -3.42 37.58 -65.00
CA VAL A 791 -2.60 38.45 -65.87
C VAL A 791 -2.97 38.27 -67.34
N GLY A 792 -3.10 37.01 -67.82
CA GLY A 792 -3.55 36.73 -69.18
C GLY A 792 -4.95 37.25 -69.48
N SER A 793 -5.88 37.07 -68.54
CA SER A 793 -7.26 37.57 -68.65
C SER A 793 -7.33 39.09 -68.68
N ARG A 794 -6.52 39.78 -67.87
CA ARG A 794 -6.40 41.25 -67.85
C ARG A 794 -5.84 41.79 -69.16
N LEU A 795 -4.82 41.13 -69.74
CA LEU A 795 -4.28 41.49 -71.06
C LEU A 795 -5.34 41.33 -72.16
N ALA A 796 -6.07 40.21 -72.17
CA ALA A 796 -7.16 39.98 -73.12
C ALA A 796 -8.28 41.03 -72.99
N LEU A 797 -8.63 41.43 -71.76
CA LEU A 797 -9.62 42.48 -71.51
C LEU A 797 -9.16 43.85 -72.05
N ILE A 798 -7.89 44.22 -71.82
CA ILE A 798 -7.30 45.45 -72.38
C ILE A 798 -7.35 45.44 -73.91
N LEU A 799 -6.96 44.33 -74.55
CA LEU A 799 -7.03 44.17 -76.02
C LEU A 799 -8.46 44.23 -76.56
N ARG A 800 -9.46 43.75 -75.80
CA ARG A 800 -10.88 43.89 -76.18
C ARG A 800 -11.37 45.33 -76.05
N TYR A 801 -11.00 46.05 -74.99
CA TYR A 801 -11.35 47.47 -74.83
C TYR A 801 -10.69 48.36 -75.89
N THR A 802 -9.41 48.18 -76.21
CA THR A 802 -8.75 48.95 -77.27
C THR A 802 -9.36 48.66 -78.64
N ARG A 803 -9.67 47.40 -78.95
CA ARG A 803 -10.39 47.03 -80.17
C ARG A 803 -11.79 47.64 -80.23
N ALA A 804 -12.55 47.62 -79.13
CA ALA A 804 -13.88 48.23 -79.07
C ALA A 804 -13.81 49.75 -79.27
N ALA A 805 -12.89 50.43 -78.59
CA ALA A 805 -12.65 51.86 -78.75
C ALA A 805 -12.28 52.22 -80.20
N LEU A 806 -11.39 51.46 -80.84
CA LEU A 806 -11.04 51.66 -82.25
C LEU A 806 -12.22 51.45 -83.20
N VAL A 807 -13.09 50.46 -82.95
CA VAL A 807 -14.30 50.23 -83.75
C VAL A 807 -15.30 51.39 -83.59
N ILE A 808 -15.53 51.87 -82.36
CA ILE A 808 -16.41 53.01 -82.08
C ILE A 808 -15.84 54.29 -82.72
N GLN A 809 -14.55 54.58 -82.54
CA GLN A 809 -13.89 55.74 -83.15
C GLN A 809 -13.94 55.69 -84.68
N LYS A 810 -13.68 54.53 -85.29
CA LYS A 810 -13.77 54.35 -86.76
C LYS A 810 -15.19 54.58 -87.26
N THR A 811 -16.20 53.97 -86.63
CA THR A 811 -17.60 54.08 -87.06
C THR A 811 -18.14 55.48 -86.87
N TYR A 812 -17.84 56.14 -85.75
CA TYR A 812 -18.19 57.54 -85.51
C TYR A 812 -17.54 58.49 -86.54
N ARG A 813 -16.21 58.40 -86.75
CA ARG A 813 -15.51 59.21 -87.76
C ARG A 813 -16.10 59.04 -89.16
N MET A 814 -16.40 57.80 -89.56
CA MET A 814 -17.06 57.50 -90.83
C MET A 814 -18.47 58.11 -90.90
N MET A 815 -19.28 57.97 -89.85
CA MET A 815 -20.64 58.50 -89.79
C MET A 815 -20.67 60.03 -89.93
N VAL A 816 -19.82 60.74 -89.18
CA VAL A 816 -19.73 62.23 -89.21
C VAL A 816 -19.36 62.72 -90.61
N VAL A 817 -18.32 62.15 -91.22
CA VAL A 817 -17.89 62.53 -92.58
C VAL A 817 -18.98 62.19 -93.61
N ARG A 818 -19.67 61.05 -93.45
CA ARG A 818 -20.74 60.62 -94.35
C ARG A 818 -22.00 61.49 -94.22
N GLN A 819 -22.36 61.93 -93.02
CA GLN A 819 -23.44 62.89 -92.79
C GLN A 819 -23.09 64.26 -93.40
N LEU A 820 -21.87 64.75 -93.20
CA LEU A 820 -21.42 66.02 -93.79
C LEU A 820 -21.45 65.95 -95.33
N PHE A 821 -20.94 64.87 -95.93
CA PHE A 821 -21.00 64.66 -97.37
C PHE A 821 -22.43 64.56 -97.89
N PHE A 822 -23.33 63.85 -97.20
CA PHE A 822 -24.74 63.78 -97.60
C PHE A 822 -25.47 65.11 -97.44
N MET A 823 -25.17 65.90 -96.40
CA MET A 823 -25.72 67.25 -96.23
C MET A 823 -25.29 68.15 -97.39
N ILE A 824 -23.99 68.21 -97.71
CA ILE A 824 -23.46 68.97 -98.85
C ILE A 824 -24.10 68.47 -100.15
N ARG A 825 -24.12 67.15 -100.39
CA ARG A 825 -24.74 66.56 -101.59
C ARG A 825 -26.23 66.91 -101.67
N HIS A 826 -27.01 66.84 -100.59
CA HIS A 826 -28.42 67.21 -100.60
C HIS A 826 -28.60 68.72 -100.85
N ALA A 827 -27.77 69.58 -100.27
CA ALA A 827 -27.79 71.01 -100.55
C ALA A 827 -27.50 71.27 -102.03
N THR A 828 -26.41 70.72 -102.59
CA THR A 828 -26.05 70.88 -104.01
C THR A 828 -27.11 70.27 -104.94
N VAL A 829 -27.71 69.12 -104.59
CA VAL A 829 -28.79 68.49 -105.36
C VAL A 829 -30.07 69.32 -105.31
N THR A 830 -30.40 69.92 -104.16
CA THR A 830 -31.56 70.80 -104.01
C THR A 830 -31.34 72.12 -104.74
N ILE A 831 -30.14 72.69 -104.67
CA ILE A 831 -29.75 73.88 -105.44
C ILE A 831 -29.86 73.59 -106.94
N GLN A 832 -29.18 72.57 -107.49
CA GLN A 832 -29.25 72.29 -108.94
C GLN A 832 -30.70 71.97 -109.39
N ALA A 833 -31.50 71.29 -108.57
CA ALA A 833 -32.90 71.00 -108.88
C ALA A 833 -33.76 72.26 -108.84
N PHE A 834 -33.49 73.17 -107.90
CA PHE A 834 -34.10 74.49 -107.86
C PHE A 834 -33.68 75.33 -109.07
N THR A 835 -32.40 75.37 -109.45
CA THR A 835 -31.92 76.15 -110.61
C THR A 835 -32.50 75.63 -111.93
N ARG A 836 -32.47 74.30 -112.16
CA ARG A 836 -33.11 73.65 -113.31
C ARG A 836 -34.63 73.89 -113.31
N GLY A 837 -35.26 73.73 -112.16
CA GLY A 837 -36.68 74.01 -111.97
C GLY A 837 -37.04 75.49 -112.02
N MET A 838 -36.10 76.43 -111.85
CA MET A 838 -36.32 77.88 -112.00
C MET A 838 -36.17 78.29 -113.46
N LEU A 839 -35.24 77.68 -114.19
CA LEU A 839 -35.13 77.79 -115.64
C LEU A 839 -36.41 77.28 -116.32
N GLU A 840 -36.88 76.08 -115.96
CA GLU A 840 -38.13 75.56 -116.50
C GLU A 840 -39.37 76.27 -115.96
N ARG A 841 -39.38 76.77 -114.71
CA ARG A 841 -40.49 77.64 -114.26
C ARG A 841 -40.44 79.05 -114.85
N ARG A 842 -39.32 79.53 -115.40
CA ARG A 842 -39.30 80.72 -116.28
C ARG A 842 -39.95 80.39 -117.63
N ARG A 843 -39.66 79.24 -118.23
CA ARG A 843 -40.35 78.74 -119.44
C ARG A 843 -41.85 78.51 -119.19
N TYR A 844 -42.24 77.96 -118.04
CA TYR A 844 -43.62 77.63 -117.69
C TYR A 844 -44.43 78.80 -117.10
N ARG A 845 -43.80 79.85 -116.56
CA ARG A 845 -44.50 81.10 -116.16
C ARG A 845 -45.00 81.91 -117.36
N LEU A 846 -44.44 81.72 -118.55
CA LEU A 846 -45.04 82.19 -119.81
C LEU A 846 -46.35 81.46 -120.16
N VAL A 847 -46.55 80.24 -119.64
CA VAL A 847 -47.71 79.39 -119.91
C VAL A 847 -48.76 79.46 -118.79
N SER A 848 -48.35 79.76 -117.55
CA SER A 848 -49.17 79.53 -116.34
C SER A 848 -49.73 80.79 -115.69
N ILE A 849 -49.81 81.90 -116.42
CA ILE A 849 -50.76 82.98 -116.11
C ILE A 849 -52.20 82.53 -116.46
N TYR A 850 -52.36 81.47 -117.28
CA TYR A 850 -53.64 81.01 -117.80
C TYR A 850 -54.45 80.06 -116.89
N GLN A 851 -53.87 79.49 -115.84
CA GLN A 851 -54.55 78.54 -114.96
C GLN A 851 -54.41 78.94 -113.49
N LEU A 852 -55.17 79.98 -113.15
CA LEU A 852 -56.20 79.98 -112.11
C LEU A 852 -55.94 79.08 -110.87
N LEU A 853 -55.91 79.69 -109.69
CA LEU A 853 -57.15 79.83 -108.89
C LEU A 853 -57.89 78.50 -108.69
N LYS A 854 -57.31 77.60 -107.87
CA LYS A 854 -58.07 76.68 -107.02
C LYS A 854 -57.24 76.18 -105.82
N LEU A 855 -57.56 76.78 -104.67
CA LEU A 855 -57.55 76.21 -103.31
C LEU A 855 -56.20 76.00 -102.58
N THR A 856 -56.00 76.87 -101.58
CA THR A 856 -55.27 76.66 -100.31
C THR A 856 -56.14 75.82 -99.34
N ALA A 857 -55.78 75.37 -98.11
CA ALA A 857 -54.72 75.71 -97.14
C ALA A 857 -54.59 74.68 -95.95
N LEU A 858 -53.49 74.76 -95.15
CA LEU A 858 -53.32 74.43 -93.68
C LEU A 858 -53.38 72.95 -93.14
N ALA A 859 -52.85 72.54 -91.95
CA ALA A 859 -51.65 72.91 -91.12
C ALA A 859 -51.44 72.04 -89.81
N TRP A 860 -50.19 71.95 -89.28
CA TRP A 860 -49.75 71.94 -87.83
C TRP A 860 -49.78 70.60 -86.92
N PRO A 861 -49.17 70.51 -85.67
CA PRO A 861 -48.10 69.52 -85.28
C PRO A 861 -47.91 69.11 -83.74
N CYS A 862 -46.76 68.50 -83.37
CA CYS A 862 -45.93 68.69 -82.11
C CYS A 862 -46.43 68.25 -80.66
N PRO A 863 -45.67 68.38 -79.52
CA PRO A 863 -44.48 67.56 -79.09
C PRO A 863 -44.24 67.36 -77.52
N LEU A 864 -43.01 66.91 -77.09
CA LEU A 864 -42.30 67.07 -75.75
C LEU A 864 -42.70 66.18 -74.52
N SER A 865 -41.90 65.89 -73.44
CA SER A 865 -40.47 66.16 -73.02
C SER A 865 -39.94 65.35 -71.78
N ALA A 866 -38.60 65.10 -71.71
CA ALA A 866 -37.58 64.98 -70.59
C ALA A 866 -37.84 64.13 -69.29
N THR A 867 -37.00 64.00 -68.21
CA THR A 867 -35.63 64.45 -67.70
C THR A 867 -35.07 63.38 -66.68
N ALA A 868 -33.76 63.07 -66.45
CA ALA A 868 -32.63 63.67 -65.66
C ALA A 868 -32.78 63.71 -64.08
N SER A 869 -31.78 63.58 -63.17
CA SER A 869 -30.30 63.29 -63.20
C SER A 869 -29.60 63.13 -61.78
N LEU A 870 -28.41 62.47 -61.68
CA LEU A 870 -27.26 62.65 -60.70
C LEU A 870 -27.42 62.28 -59.16
N SER A 871 -26.41 62.11 -58.25
CA SER A 871 -24.95 61.70 -58.28
C SER A 871 -24.18 61.60 -56.89
N VAL A 872 -23.16 60.71 -56.76
CA VAL A 872 -21.81 60.87 -56.05
C VAL A 872 -21.53 60.62 -54.51
N CYS A 873 -20.33 60.02 -54.22
CA CYS A 873 -19.40 60.04 -53.02
C CYS A 873 -19.44 59.03 -51.82
N ALA A 874 -18.33 58.97 -51.04
CA ALA A 874 -17.87 57.86 -50.17
C ALA A 874 -17.07 58.27 -48.89
N SER A 875 -16.88 57.35 -47.90
CA SER A 875 -15.82 57.38 -46.83
C SER A 875 -15.72 56.06 -45.99
N ASP A 876 -14.91 56.01 -44.92
CA ASP A 876 -14.14 54.83 -44.42
C ASP A 876 -14.48 54.18 -43.04
N ILE A 877 -14.04 52.91 -42.87
CA ILE A 877 -13.53 52.19 -41.64
C ILE A 877 -14.45 51.61 -40.51
N ARG A 878 -13.93 50.47 -39.98
CA ARG A 878 -14.37 49.45 -38.97
C ARG A 878 -14.43 49.98 -37.50
N VAL A 879 -14.82 49.27 -36.42
CA VAL A 879 -14.95 47.82 -36.04
C VAL A 879 -16.08 47.64 -34.98
N ASP A 880 -16.40 46.39 -34.62
CA ASP A 880 -17.07 45.90 -33.39
C ASP A 880 -18.61 45.92 -33.29
N SER A 881 -19.23 44.86 -33.81
CA SER A 881 -20.33 44.12 -33.14
C SER A 881 -20.65 42.82 -33.89
N ALA A 882 -20.51 41.67 -33.22
CA ALA A 882 -20.83 40.35 -33.77
C ALA A 882 -21.78 39.56 -32.85
N LEU A 883 -22.84 40.22 -32.39
CA LEU A 883 -24.01 39.61 -31.74
C LEU A 883 -25.31 40.02 -32.47
N SER A 884 -25.25 40.06 -33.80
CA SER A 884 -26.42 40.20 -34.68
C SER A 884 -26.02 39.85 -36.12
N LEU A 885 -26.50 38.72 -36.64
CA LEU A 885 -26.43 38.41 -38.08
C LEU A 885 -27.84 38.09 -38.58
N ALA A 886 -28.34 38.98 -39.45
CA ALA A 886 -29.62 38.86 -40.16
C ALA A 886 -29.50 37.90 -41.36
N PRO A 887 -30.62 37.41 -41.94
CA PRO A 887 -30.60 36.38 -42.99
C PRO A 887 -30.16 36.91 -44.36
N GLY A 888 -29.44 36.09 -45.13
CA GLY A 888 -29.11 36.41 -46.54
C GLY A 888 -27.72 35.99 -47.04
N LEU A 889 -26.90 35.30 -46.24
CA LEU A 889 -25.60 34.79 -46.68
C LEU A 889 -25.78 33.49 -47.50
N PRO A 890 -25.03 33.28 -48.61
CA PRO A 890 -25.04 32.00 -49.31
C PRO A 890 -24.61 30.86 -48.37
N ALA A 891 -25.37 29.76 -48.37
CA ALA A 891 -25.20 28.61 -47.48
C ALA A 891 -23.75 28.09 -47.37
N SER A 892 -22.97 28.15 -48.46
CA SER A 892 -21.56 27.75 -48.51
C SER A 892 -20.62 28.67 -47.71
N VAL A 893 -20.94 29.96 -47.58
CA VAL A 893 -20.15 30.93 -46.82
C VAL A 893 -20.43 30.79 -45.33
N LEU A 894 -21.68 30.57 -44.93
CA LEU A 894 -22.03 30.22 -43.54
C LEU A 894 -21.37 28.92 -43.10
N PHE A 895 -21.34 27.90 -43.95
CA PHE A 895 -20.62 26.66 -43.67
C PHE A 895 -19.11 26.89 -43.48
N LEU A 896 -18.50 27.79 -44.25
CA LEU A 896 -17.10 28.19 -44.07
C LEU A 896 -16.88 29.00 -42.77
N CYS A 897 -17.79 29.90 -42.40
CA CYS A 897 -17.71 30.64 -41.14
C CYS A 897 -17.87 29.73 -39.91
N VAL A 898 -18.83 28.79 -39.93
CA VAL A 898 -18.99 27.76 -38.88
C VAL A 898 -17.74 26.89 -38.80
N ARG A 899 -17.22 26.41 -39.94
CA ARG A 899 -16.01 25.57 -39.96
C ARG A 899 -14.75 26.31 -39.49
N GLN A 900 -14.70 27.63 -39.66
CA GLN A 900 -13.58 28.45 -39.18
C GLN A 900 -13.70 28.80 -37.69
N ALA A 901 -14.92 28.92 -37.14
CA ALA A 901 -15.15 28.97 -35.69
C ALA A 901 -14.78 27.63 -35.00
N ASP A 902 -15.15 26.49 -35.59
CA ASP A 902 -14.82 25.14 -35.12
C ASP A 902 -13.31 24.86 -34.98
N CYS A 903 -12.46 25.66 -35.63
CA CYS A 903 -11.00 25.47 -35.65
C CYS A 903 -10.23 26.37 -34.67
N SER A 904 -10.89 27.22 -33.88
CA SER A 904 -10.21 28.09 -32.91
C SER A 904 -11.04 28.37 -31.64
N GLY A 905 -11.15 27.38 -30.75
CA GLY A 905 -11.54 27.58 -29.34
C GLY A 905 -12.64 26.66 -28.81
N ASP A 906 -13.75 26.51 -29.54
CA ASP A 906 -14.99 25.97 -28.97
C ASP A 906 -15.01 24.46 -28.68
N GLN A 907 -14.07 23.65 -29.19
CA GLN A 907 -14.01 22.22 -28.84
C GLN A 907 -13.83 21.95 -27.33
N ALA A 908 -13.18 22.87 -26.60
CA ALA A 908 -13.07 22.75 -25.14
C ALA A 908 -14.42 23.00 -24.46
N ARG A 909 -15.15 24.02 -24.93
CA ARG A 909 -16.48 24.42 -24.42
C ARG A 909 -17.55 23.37 -24.73
N ALA A 910 -17.54 22.80 -25.92
CA ALA A 910 -18.43 21.69 -26.29
C ALA A 910 -18.21 20.47 -25.39
N ARG A 911 -16.95 20.13 -25.05
CA ARG A 911 -16.64 19.03 -24.13
C ARG A 911 -17.03 19.34 -22.68
N SER A 912 -16.79 20.56 -22.19
CA SER A 912 -17.13 20.93 -20.81
C SER A 912 -18.65 21.03 -20.57
N LEU A 913 -19.46 21.25 -21.60
CA LEU A 913 -20.92 21.13 -21.55
C LEU A 913 -21.41 19.68 -21.74
N CYS A 914 -20.96 18.99 -22.79
CA CYS A 914 -21.57 17.71 -23.17
C CYS A 914 -21.18 16.53 -22.26
N ILE A 915 -19.96 16.50 -21.72
CA ILE A 915 -19.51 15.34 -20.91
C ILE A 915 -20.27 15.29 -19.56
N PRO A 916 -20.37 16.37 -18.76
CA PRO A 916 -21.17 16.35 -17.54
C PRO A 916 -22.67 16.14 -17.82
N ALA A 917 -23.21 16.77 -18.88
CA ALA A 917 -24.61 16.62 -19.23
C ALA A 917 -25.00 15.16 -19.58
N LEU A 918 -24.21 14.47 -20.40
CA LEU A 918 -24.51 13.09 -20.79
C LEU A 918 -24.22 12.06 -19.69
N LEU A 919 -23.09 12.20 -18.99
CA LEU A 919 -22.63 11.19 -18.06
C LEU A 919 -23.08 11.43 -16.62
N GLU A 920 -23.12 12.68 -16.17
CA GLU A 920 -23.24 13.02 -14.74
C GLU A 920 -24.62 13.62 -14.38
N SER A 921 -25.34 14.24 -15.33
CA SER A 921 -26.61 14.90 -15.01
C SER A 921 -27.70 13.91 -14.59
N GLU A 922 -28.11 13.98 -13.32
CA GLU A 922 -29.13 13.10 -12.72
C GLU A 922 -30.54 13.59 -13.09
N THR A 923 -31.05 13.02 -14.17
CA THR A 923 -32.39 13.28 -14.72
C THR A 923 -33.48 12.39 -14.12
N ILE A 924 -33.10 11.29 -13.46
CA ILE A 924 -33.99 10.34 -12.79
C ILE A 924 -33.76 10.44 -11.28
N GLN A 925 -34.74 10.94 -10.53
CA GLN A 925 -34.65 11.06 -9.07
C GLN A 925 -34.61 9.68 -8.40
N GLY A 926 -33.73 9.50 -7.41
CA GLY A 926 -33.67 8.31 -6.55
C GLY A 926 -32.72 7.18 -6.97
N LEU A 927 -31.99 7.29 -8.10
CA LEU A 927 -31.02 6.25 -8.51
C LEU A 927 -29.68 6.30 -7.75
N SER A 928 -29.31 7.45 -7.18
CA SER A 928 -28.16 7.58 -6.29
C SER A 928 -28.59 7.30 -4.84
N GLY A 929 -28.48 6.03 -4.42
CA GLY A 929 -28.62 5.64 -3.02
C GLY A 929 -27.55 6.32 -2.15
N SER A 930 -27.98 6.90 -1.03
CA SER A 930 -27.21 7.57 0.03
C SER A 930 -25.69 7.73 -0.23
N ALA A 931 -25.33 8.73 -1.04
CA ALA A 931 -23.94 9.11 -1.20
C ALA A 931 -23.39 9.65 0.12
N VAL A 932 -22.60 8.82 0.82
CA VAL A 932 -21.62 9.30 1.81
C VAL A 932 -20.81 10.41 1.12
N LYS A 933 -20.68 11.56 1.79
CA LYS A 933 -19.87 12.69 1.30
C LYS A 933 -18.39 12.33 1.27
N LEU A 934 -17.99 11.55 0.27
CA LEU A 934 -16.59 11.26 -0.03
C LEU A 934 -15.91 12.57 -0.46
N ALA A 935 -14.71 12.76 0.11
CA ALA A 935 -14.05 14.06 0.15
C ALA A 935 -13.80 14.65 -1.24
N VAL A 936 -13.90 15.98 -1.32
CA VAL A 936 -13.46 16.78 -2.47
C VAL A 936 -12.01 16.43 -2.79
N SER A 937 -11.80 15.72 -3.91
CA SER A 937 -10.45 15.41 -4.39
C SER A 937 -9.67 16.70 -4.62
N ARG A 938 -8.48 16.78 -4.03
CA ARG A 938 -7.67 18.01 -3.96
C ARG A 938 -7.37 18.54 -5.36
N LYS A 939 -7.83 19.75 -5.67
CA LYS A 939 -7.32 20.54 -6.80
C LYS A 939 -5.80 20.69 -6.65
N ARG A 940 -5.02 20.13 -7.57
CA ARG A 940 -3.62 20.56 -7.73
C ARG A 940 -3.62 22.02 -8.20
N ALA A 941 -2.80 22.84 -7.56
CA ALA A 941 -2.71 24.26 -7.86
C ALA A 941 -2.11 24.51 -9.25
N GLY A 942 -2.81 25.34 -10.02
CA GLY A 942 -2.37 25.92 -11.29
C GLY A 942 -3.17 27.20 -11.48
N SER A 943 -2.48 28.32 -11.70
CA SER A 943 -3.02 29.68 -11.56
C SER A 943 -4.04 30.06 -12.63
N ASP A 944 -5.30 30.36 -12.22
CA ASP A 944 -5.99 31.61 -12.61
C ASP A 944 -7.31 31.80 -11.80
N PRO A 945 -7.59 32.96 -11.16
CA PRO A 945 -8.76 33.14 -10.30
C PRO A 945 -9.88 33.99 -10.95
N ARG A 946 -10.61 33.45 -11.95
CA ARG A 946 -11.85 34.09 -12.48
C ARG A 946 -12.92 33.10 -12.93
N THR A 947 -13.95 32.89 -12.11
CA THR A 947 -15.39 33.13 -12.40
C THR A 947 -16.29 32.50 -11.33
N VAL A 948 -17.37 33.20 -10.98
CA VAL A 948 -18.36 32.81 -9.96
C VAL A 948 -19.65 32.40 -10.66
N GLY A 949 -20.32 31.37 -10.14
CA GLY A 949 -21.74 31.09 -10.41
C GLY A 949 -22.07 30.57 -11.82
N GLY A 950 -22.15 29.25 -11.97
CA GLY A 950 -22.75 28.59 -13.13
C GLY A 950 -23.44 27.29 -12.71
N GLU A 951 -24.69 27.10 -13.13
CA GLU A 951 -25.43 25.85 -12.92
C GLU A 951 -24.73 24.67 -13.60
N ALA A 952 -24.85 23.47 -13.04
CA ALA A 952 -24.25 22.26 -13.63
C ALA A 952 -24.86 21.97 -15.02
N PRO A 953 -24.07 21.57 -16.03
CA PRO A 953 -24.59 21.27 -17.36
C PRO A 953 -25.62 20.14 -17.36
N THR A 954 -26.85 20.42 -17.80
CA THR A 954 -27.93 19.43 -17.94
C THR A 954 -28.21 19.09 -19.41
N MET A 955 -28.84 17.94 -19.67
CA MET A 955 -29.28 17.58 -21.03
C MET A 955 -30.17 18.65 -21.69
N ALA A 956 -31.02 19.33 -20.92
CA ALA A 956 -31.84 20.44 -21.42
C ALA A 956 -30.99 21.61 -21.96
N SER A 957 -29.87 21.92 -21.30
CA SER A 957 -28.92 22.95 -21.77
C SER A 957 -28.27 22.56 -23.11
N VAL A 958 -27.87 21.30 -23.27
CA VAL A 958 -27.26 20.79 -24.51
C VAL A 958 -28.28 20.80 -25.67
N LEU A 959 -29.51 20.34 -25.44
CA LEU A 959 -30.57 20.35 -26.45
C LEU A 959 -30.98 21.77 -26.88
N ARG A 960 -30.89 22.75 -25.98
CA ARG A 960 -31.14 24.17 -26.29
C ARG A 960 -30.09 24.73 -27.24
N GLU A 961 -28.80 24.48 -27.00
CA GLU A 961 -27.71 24.93 -27.89
C GLU A 961 -27.79 24.24 -29.27
N LEU A 962 -28.03 22.92 -29.31
CA LEU A 962 -28.26 22.19 -30.57
C LEU A 962 -29.51 22.70 -31.32
N GLY A 963 -30.55 23.12 -30.58
CA GLY A 963 -31.76 23.76 -31.10
C GLY A 963 -31.50 25.13 -31.71
N ALA A 964 -30.70 25.98 -31.06
CA ALA A 964 -30.28 27.26 -31.60
C ALA A 964 -29.50 27.08 -32.90
N LEU A 965 -28.52 26.17 -32.92
CA LEU A 965 -27.74 25.85 -34.11
C LEU A 965 -28.61 25.31 -35.27
N HIS A 966 -29.49 24.35 -35.00
CA HIS A 966 -30.41 23.82 -36.01
C HIS A 966 -31.30 24.92 -36.61
N THR A 967 -31.84 25.79 -35.76
CA THR A 967 -32.73 26.89 -36.18
C THR A 967 -31.99 27.90 -37.04
N ALA A 968 -30.76 28.29 -36.65
CA ALA A 968 -29.92 29.19 -37.43
C ALA A 968 -29.56 28.61 -38.81
N LEU A 969 -29.20 27.32 -38.89
CA LEU A 969 -28.90 26.65 -40.16
C LEU A 969 -30.15 26.51 -41.05
N THR A 970 -31.34 26.33 -40.46
CA THR A 970 -32.62 26.26 -41.19
C THR A 970 -33.02 27.62 -41.76
N GLN A 971 -32.90 28.70 -40.97
CA GLN A 971 -33.23 30.07 -41.39
C GLN A 971 -32.37 30.58 -42.56
N GLN A 972 -31.16 30.04 -42.73
CA GLN A 972 -30.23 30.43 -43.80
C GLN A 972 -30.33 29.52 -45.04
N ALA A 973 -31.43 28.77 -45.18
CA ALA A 973 -31.74 27.91 -46.33
C ALA A 973 -30.61 26.92 -46.71
N LEU A 974 -29.90 26.38 -45.72
CA LEU A 974 -28.86 25.39 -45.95
C LEU A 974 -29.47 24.09 -46.55
N PRO A 975 -28.94 23.52 -47.64
CA PRO A 975 -29.43 22.24 -48.17
C PRO A 975 -29.47 21.16 -47.09
N LYS A 976 -30.59 20.43 -47.00
CA LYS A 976 -30.85 19.43 -45.95
C LYS A 976 -29.70 18.43 -45.79
N THR A 977 -29.10 18.01 -46.91
CA THR A 977 -27.96 17.08 -46.96
C THR A 977 -26.68 17.62 -46.30
N LEU A 978 -26.44 18.93 -46.33
CA LEU A 978 -25.31 19.56 -45.63
C LEU A 978 -25.62 19.74 -44.13
N MET A 979 -26.88 19.99 -43.77
CA MET A 979 -27.32 20.05 -42.37
C MET A 979 -27.21 18.67 -41.71
N GLU A 980 -27.62 17.62 -42.41
CA GLU A 980 -27.45 16.22 -42.05
C GLU A 980 -25.96 15.86 -41.83
N GLN A 981 -25.07 16.25 -42.75
CA GLN A 981 -23.61 16.02 -42.60
C GLN A 981 -23.00 16.81 -41.42
N ALA A 982 -23.47 18.03 -41.15
CA ALA A 982 -23.00 18.82 -40.00
C ALA A 982 -23.40 18.19 -38.66
N PHE A 983 -24.67 17.77 -38.52
CA PHE A 983 -25.12 17.09 -37.30
C PHE A 983 -24.49 15.70 -37.13
N HIS A 984 -24.22 14.96 -38.21
CA HIS A 984 -23.45 13.71 -38.16
C HIS A 984 -22.03 13.89 -37.57
N GLN A 985 -21.35 14.98 -37.94
CA GLN A 985 -20.03 15.32 -37.38
C GLN A 985 -20.11 15.69 -35.88
N LEU A 986 -21.14 16.43 -35.48
CA LEU A 986 -21.34 16.86 -34.09
C LEU A 986 -21.74 15.71 -33.16
N THR A 987 -22.68 14.85 -33.57
CA THR A 987 -23.10 13.69 -32.78
C THR A 987 -21.97 12.69 -32.59
N TYR A 988 -21.11 12.48 -33.60
CA TYR A 988 -19.91 11.68 -33.46
C TYR A 988 -18.91 12.30 -32.46
N LEU A 989 -18.68 13.61 -32.51
CA LEU A 989 -17.80 14.32 -31.58
C LEU A 989 -18.28 14.17 -30.12
N ILE A 990 -19.60 14.27 -29.92
CA ILE A 990 -20.26 14.06 -28.63
C ILE A 990 -20.08 12.60 -28.16
N CYS A 991 -20.42 11.62 -29.00
CA CYS A 991 -20.27 10.20 -28.69
C CYS A 991 -18.82 9.84 -28.33
N ALA A 992 -17.86 10.22 -29.16
CA ALA A 992 -16.44 9.92 -28.93
C ALA A 992 -15.91 10.56 -27.64
N SER A 993 -16.35 11.78 -27.31
CA SER A 993 -15.95 12.48 -26.08
C SER A 993 -16.54 11.83 -24.82
N ALA A 994 -17.82 11.46 -24.84
CA ALA A 994 -18.49 10.81 -23.72
C ALA A 994 -18.01 9.36 -23.52
N PHE A 995 -17.94 8.56 -24.58
CA PHE A 995 -17.47 7.17 -24.55
C PHE A 995 -16.00 7.05 -24.09
N ASN A 996 -15.12 7.94 -24.54
CA ASN A 996 -13.74 7.96 -24.05
C ASN A 996 -13.67 8.33 -22.55
N SER A 997 -14.54 9.22 -22.08
CA SER A 997 -14.60 9.60 -20.67
C SER A 997 -15.11 8.44 -19.80
N LEU A 998 -16.10 7.68 -20.28
CA LEU A 998 -16.60 6.43 -19.65
C LEU A 998 -15.48 5.38 -19.51
N LEU A 999 -14.70 5.13 -20.58
CA LEU A 999 -13.58 4.17 -20.56
C LEU A 999 -12.39 4.56 -19.67
N LEU A 1000 -12.33 5.82 -19.24
CA LEU A 1000 -11.28 6.36 -18.37
C LEU A 1000 -11.72 6.50 -16.90
N ARG A 1001 -13.01 6.29 -16.59
CA ARG A 1001 -13.61 6.57 -15.28
C ARG A 1001 -14.37 5.37 -14.71
N LYS A 1002 -13.77 4.74 -13.70
CA LYS A 1002 -14.34 3.56 -13.01
C LYS A 1002 -15.66 3.89 -12.32
N ASP A 1003 -15.76 5.09 -11.76
CA ASP A 1003 -16.94 5.68 -11.10
C ASP A 1003 -18.20 5.80 -11.99
N MET A 1004 -18.03 5.71 -13.31
CA MET A 1004 -19.14 5.79 -14.27
C MET A 1004 -19.59 4.41 -14.80
N CYS A 1005 -18.94 3.32 -14.38
CA CYS A 1005 -19.18 1.96 -14.85
C CYS A 1005 -19.95 1.13 -13.83
N SER A 1006 -21.22 1.47 -13.59
CA SER A 1006 -22.15 0.71 -12.73
C SER A 1006 -23.51 0.53 -13.42
N TRP A 1007 -24.37 -0.36 -12.90
CA TRP A 1007 -25.71 -0.56 -13.44
C TRP A 1007 -26.56 0.73 -13.40
N SER A 1008 -26.55 1.45 -12.28
CA SER A 1008 -27.34 2.67 -12.08
C SER A 1008 -26.87 3.83 -12.98
N ARG A 1009 -25.55 4.05 -13.11
CA ARG A 1009 -24.99 5.00 -14.08
C ARG A 1009 -25.30 4.57 -15.51
N GLY A 1010 -25.27 3.27 -15.81
CA GLY A 1010 -25.76 2.74 -17.07
C GLY A 1010 -27.19 3.18 -17.38
N LEU A 1011 -28.13 3.01 -16.45
CA LEU A 1011 -29.53 3.41 -16.65
C LEU A 1011 -29.69 4.92 -16.89
N GLN A 1012 -28.99 5.74 -16.10
CA GLN A 1012 -28.96 7.20 -16.24
C GLN A 1012 -28.42 7.65 -17.62
N ILE A 1013 -27.27 7.12 -18.05
CA ILE A 1013 -26.67 7.49 -19.34
C ILE A 1013 -27.59 7.05 -20.49
N ARG A 1014 -28.26 5.89 -20.38
CA ARG A 1014 -29.23 5.43 -21.41
C ARG A 1014 -30.37 6.42 -21.60
N TYR A 1015 -30.94 6.92 -20.50
CA TYR A 1015 -31.99 7.93 -20.55
C TYR A 1015 -31.50 9.22 -21.24
N ASN A 1016 -30.35 9.74 -20.80
CA ASN A 1016 -29.74 10.95 -21.38
C ASN A 1016 -29.43 10.79 -22.89
N VAL A 1017 -28.97 9.62 -23.33
CA VAL A 1017 -28.76 9.32 -24.75
C VAL A 1017 -30.09 9.21 -25.52
N SER A 1018 -31.11 8.54 -24.96
CA SER A 1018 -32.42 8.40 -25.63
C SER A 1018 -33.12 9.75 -25.85
N VAL A 1019 -32.97 10.69 -24.91
CA VAL A 1019 -33.45 12.09 -25.03
C VAL A 1019 -32.75 12.82 -26.19
N LEU A 1020 -31.46 12.55 -26.43
CA LEU A 1020 -30.73 13.08 -27.59
C LEU A 1020 -31.17 12.43 -28.91
N GLU A 1021 -31.38 11.10 -28.93
CA GLU A 1021 -31.87 10.40 -30.12
C GLU A 1021 -33.29 10.85 -30.52
N GLU A 1022 -34.19 11.04 -29.55
CA GLU A 1022 -35.55 11.53 -29.79
C GLU A 1022 -35.53 12.95 -30.35
N TRP A 1023 -34.68 13.83 -29.80
CA TRP A 1023 -34.48 15.17 -30.34
C TRP A 1023 -33.97 15.14 -31.81
N LEU A 1024 -33.02 14.26 -32.12
CA LEU A 1024 -32.53 14.05 -33.49
C LEU A 1024 -33.61 13.45 -34.42
N ARG A 1025 -34.53 12.63 -33.88
CA ARG A 1025 -35.69 12.10 -34.62
C ARG A 1025 -36.68 13.21 -34.94
N GLY A 1026 -37.08 14.01 -33.95
CA GLY A 1026 -38.03 15.12 -34.09
C GLY A 1026 -37.58 16.24 -35.04
N ARG A 1027 -36.28 16.34 -35.36
CA ARG A 1027 -35.72 17.27 -36.36
C ARG A 1027 -35.49 16.66 -37.75
N GLY A 1028 -35.82 15.38 -37.96
CA GLY A 1028 -35.70 14.72 -39.27
C GLY A 1028 -34.26 14.45 -39.73
N LEU A 1029 -33.29 14.44 -38.80
CA LEU A 1029 -31.84 14.25 -39.04
C LEU A 1029 -31.42 12.76 -39.13
N GLN A 1030 -32.39 11.84 -39.12
CA GLN A 1030 -32.15 10.39 -39.14
C GLN A 1030 -31.45 9.92 -40.43
N ALA A 1031 -31.85 10.45 -41.58
CA ALA A 1031 -31.29 10.08 -42.88
C ALA A 1031 -29.80 10.44 -43.02
N GLY A 1032 -29.31 11.42 -42.27
CA GLY A 1032 -27.90 11.80 -42.20
C GLY A 1032 -27.01 10.85 -41.40
N GLY A 1033 -27.55 9.77 -40.83
CA GLY A 1033 -26.81 8.83 -39.99
C GLY A 1033 -26.35 9.43 -38.66
N ALA A 1034 -26.91 10.56 -38.21
CA ALA A 1034 -26.51 11.23 -36.97
C ALA A 1034 -26.79 10.38 -35.72
N VAL A 1035 -27.88 9.60 -35.69
CA VAL A 1035 -28.15 8.63 -34.61
C VAL A 1035 -27.20 7.43 -34.66
N ALA A 1036 -26.85 6.93 -35.86
CA ALA A 1036 -25.92 5.80 -36.00
C ALA A 1036 -24.51 6.09 -35.45
N THR A 1037 -24.13 7.36 -35.27
CA THR A 1037 -22.86 7.73 -34.61
C THR A 1037 -22.86 7.55 -33.10
N LEU A 1038 -24.04 7.44 -32.46
CA LEU A 1038 -24.20 7.23 -31.01
C LEU A 1038 -24.11 5.73 -30.62
N GLU A 1039 -24.20 4.82 -31.59
CA GLU A 1039 -24.26 3.37 -31.40
C GLU A 1039 -23.18 2.80 -30.45
N PRO A 1040 -21.88 3.22 -30.50
CA PRO A 1040 -20.88 2.71 -29.56
C PRO A 1040 -21.19 3.05 -28.10
N LEU A 1041 -21.72 4.24 -27.82
CA LEU A 1041 -22.11 4.64 -26.46
C LEU A 1041 -23.38 3.90 -26.01
N ILE A 1042 -24.35 3.70 -26.91
CA ILE A 1042 -25.56 2.92 -26.65
C ILE A 1042 -25.21 1.48 -26.25
N GLN A 1043 -24.34 0.81 -27.02
CA GLN A 1043 -23.92 -0.57 -26.73
C GLN A 1043 -23.06 -0.66 -25.45
N ALA A 1044 -22.21 0.33 -25.17
CA ALA A 1044 -21.44 0.40 -23.92
C ALA A 1044 -22.36 0.44 -22.70
N VAL A 1045 -23.43 1.21 -22.80
CA VAL A 1045 -24.44 1.37 -21.74
C VAL A 1045 -25.34 0.14 -21.61
N GLN A 1046 -25.69 -0.52 -22.73
CA GLN A 1046 -26.35 -1.83 -22.69
C GLN A 1046 -25.47 -2.89 -21.99
N LEU A 1047 -24.16 -2.90 -22.26
CA LEU A 1047 -23.20 -3.80 -21.60
C LEU A 1047 -23.13 -3.60 -20.07
N LEU A 1048 -23.33 -2.37 -19.58
CA LEU A 1048 -23.47 -2.11 -18.14
C LEU A 1048 -24.78 -2.69 -17.57
N GLN A 1049 -25.86 -2.74 -18.35
CA GLN A 1049 -27.20 -3.15 -17.89
C GLN A 1049 -27.50 -4.66 -18.03
N VAL A 1050 -26.83 -5.37 -18.95
CA VAL A 1050 -27.04 -6.81 -19.19
C VAL A 1050 -26.47 -7.66 -18.04
N GLY A 1051 -27.04 -8.86 -17.83
CA GLY A 1051 -26.54 -9.87 -16.89
C GLY A 1051 -25.10 -10.29 -17.19
N LYS A 1052 -24.36 -10.71 -16.17
CA LYS A 1052 -22.90 -10.96 -16.28
C LYS A 1052 -22.49 -12.26 -15.56
N LYS A 1053 -23.40 -13.26 -15.54
CA LYS A 1053 -23.26 -14.48 -14.73
C LYS A 1053 -23.16 -15.75 -15.56
N THR A 1054 -24.00 -15.91 -16.58
CA THR A 1054 -24.18 -17.18 -17.31
C THR A 1054 -23.46 -17.20 -18.66
N GLU A 1055 -23.15 -18.38 -19.20
CA GLU A 1055 -22.60 -18.48 -20.56
C GLU A 1055 -23.58 -17.95 -21.63
N ALA A 1056 -24.89 -18.04 -21.38
CA ALA A 1056 -25.92 -17.42 -22.20
C ALA A 1056 -25.80 -15.87 -22.21
N ASP A 1057 -25.51 -15.25 -21.06
CA ASP A 1057 -25.22 -13.80 -20.99
C ASP A 1057 -23.98 -13.44 -21.81
N ALA A 1058 -22.91 -14.25 -21.71
CA ALA A 1058 -21.67 -14.05 -22.45
C ALA A 1058 -21.91 -14.12 -23.97
N GLN A 1059 -22.71 -15.08 -24.44
CA GLN A 1059 -23.13 -15.15 -25.85
C GLN A 1059 -24.04 -13.97 -26.23
N GLY A 1060 -24.94 -13.53 -25.35
CA GLY A 1060 -25.80 -12.36 -25.54
C GLY A 1060 -24.99 -11.06 -25.72
N ILE A 1061 -23.97 -10.84 -24.89
CA ILE A 1061 -23.03 -9.71 -25.00
C ILE A 1061 -22.34 -9.71 -26.36
N VAL A 1062 -21.82 -10.86 -26.81
CA VAL A 1062 -21.09 -10.98 -28.09
C VAL A 1062 -22.00 -10.76 -29.30
N ARG A 1063 -23.28 -11.14 -29.22
CA ARG A 1063 -24.29 -10.86 -30.26
C ARG A 1063 -24.72 -9.40 -30.29
N THR A 1064 -24.87 -8.76 -29.13
CA THR A 1064 -25.43 -7.40 -29.01
C THR A 1064 -24.38 -6.31 -29.29
N CYS A 1065 -23.15 -6.46 -28.78
CA CYS A 1065 -22.12 -5.43 -28.86
C CYS A 1065 -21.38 -5.40 -30.21
N SER A 1066 -22.07 -5.19 -31.33
CA SER A 1066 -21.53 -5.24 -32.69
C SER A 1066 -20.62 -4.05 -33.09
N ALA A 1067 -20.84 -2.87 -32.52
CA ALA A 1067 -20.11 -1.64 -32.80
C ALA A 1067 -18.86 -1.46 -31.91
N LEU A 1068 -18.79 -2.18 -30.78
CA LEU A 1068 -17.66 -2.17 -29.86
C LEU A 1068 -16.56 -3.16 -30.27
N SER A 1069 -15.30 -2.76 -30.10
CA SER A 1069 -14.15 -3.64 -30.27
C SER A 1069 -14.00 -4.62 -29.09
N SER A 1070 -13.37 -5.77 -29.33
CA SER A 1070 -13.17 -6.78 -28.28
C SER A 1070 -12.39 -6.23 -27.07
N GLN A 1071 -11.48 -5.27 -27.29
CA GLN A 1071 -10.74 -4.60 -26.21
C GLN A 1071 -11.63 -3.64 -25.40
N GLN A 1072 -12.57 -2.94 -26.05
CA GLN A 1072 -13.53 -2.04 -25.39
C GLN A 1072 -14.51 -2.82 -24.51
N ILE A 1073 -15.06 -3.94 -25.01
CA ILE A 1073 -15.96 -4.82 -24.24
C ILE A 1073 -15.25 -5.33 -22.97
N VAL A 1074 -14.03 -5.85 -23.11
CA VAL A 1074 -13.21 -6.31 -21.98
C VAL A 1074 -12.94 -5.17 -21.00
N LYS A 1075 -12.55 -3.98 -21.48
CA LYS A 1075 -12.25 -2.83 -20.60
C LYS A 1075 -13.46 -2.38 -19.79
N ILE A 1076 -14.66 -2.36 -20.37
CA ILE A 1076 -15.90 -2.01 -19.66
C ILE A 1076 -16.21 -3.07 -18.59
N LEU A 1077 -16.13 -4.37 -18.93
CA LEU A 1077 -16.35 -5.46 -17.96
C LEU A 1077 -15.33 -5.43 -16.79
N THR A 1078 -14.07 -5.05 -17.06
CA THR A 1078 -13.03 -4.89 -16.02
C THR A 1078 -13.21 -3.63 -15.17
N LEU A 1079 -13.81 -2.57 -15.71
CA LEU A 1079 -14.09 -1.34 -14.97
C LEU A 1079 -15.37 -1.40 -14.14
N TYR A 1080 -16.23 -2.40 -14.35
CA TYR A 1080 -17.52 -2.52 -13.69
C TYR A 1080 -17.39 -2.56 -12.16
N THR A 1081 -18.02 -1.61 -11.48
CA THR A 1081 -18.13 -1.57 -10.02
C THR A 1081 -19.61 -1.61 -9.61
N PRO A 1082 -20.04 -2.62 -8.83
CA PRO A 1082 -21.36 -2.60 -8.24
C PRO A 1082 -21.50 -1.44 -7.24
N HIS A 1083 -22.72 -0.93 -7.10
CA HIS A 1083 -23.07 0.21 -6.22
C HIS A 1083 -24.23 -0.11 -5.25
N SER A 1084 -24.69 -1.35 -5.21
CA SER A 1084 -25.79 -1.82 -4.35
C SER A 1084 -25.65 -3.31 -4.07
N ASP A 1085 -26.17 -3.78 -2.94
CA ASP A 1085 -26.12 -5.20 -2.53
C ASP A 1085 -26.86 -6.16 -3.48
N LEU A 1086 -27.60 -5.62 -4.46
CA LEU A 1086 -28.28 -6.36 -5.54
C LEU A 1086 -27.41 -6.59 -6.80
N ASP A 1087 -26.19 -6.02 -6.85
CA ASP A 1087 -25.33 -6.00 -8.04
C ASP A 1087 -23.98 -6.68 -7.70
N GLU A 1088 -23.63 -7.74 -8.42
CA GLU A 1088 -22.43 -8.55 -8.16
C GLU A 1088 -21.25 -8.15 -9.05
N ARG A 1089 -20.03 -8.30 -8.52
CA ARG A 1089 -18.79 -8.01 -9.27
C ARG A 1089 -18.58 -9.04 -10.39
N VAL A 1090 -18.24 -8.56 -11.59
CA VAL A 1090 -17.94 -9.43 -12.74
C VAL A 1090 -16.73 -10.32 -12.43
N THR A 1091 -16.92 -11.64 -12.53
CA THR A 1091 -15.85 -12.61 -12.24
C THR A 1091 -14.81 -12.65 -13.37
N LEU A 1092 -13.55 -12.90 -13.01
CA LEU A 1092 -12.46 -13.07 -13.99
C LEU A 1092 -12.72 -14.23 -14.96
N ASN A 1093 -13.40 -15.28 -14.50
CA ASN A 1093 -13.81 -16.41 -15.34
C ASN A 1093 -14.84 -15.99 -16.40
N PHE A 1094 -15.85 -15.19 -16.04
CA PHE A 1094 -16.80 -14.64 -17.00
C PHE A 1094 -16.11 -13.76 -18.06
N ILE A 1095 -15.17 -12.91 -17.65
CA ILE A 1095 -14.37 -12.08 -18.56
C ILE A 1095 -13.54 -12.95 -19.52
N ARG A 1096 -12.91 -14.04 -19.03
CA ARG A 1096 -12.17 -15.01 -19.86
C ARG A 1096 -13.08 -15.73 -20.86
N SER A 1097 -14.30 -16.11 -20.47
CA SER A 1097 -15.28 -16.72 -21.38
C SER A 1097 -15.70 -15.75 -22.49
N VAL A 1098 -16.02 -14.50 -22.15
CA VAL A 1098 -16.33 -13.45 -23.14
C VAL A 1098 -15.14 -13.19 -24.07
N GLN A 1099 -13.90 -13.15 -23.54
CA GLN A 1099 -12.68 -13.05 -24.35
C GLN A 1099 -12.50 -14.23 -25.30
N GLY A 1100 -12.80 -15.46 -24.86
CA GLY A 1100 -12.75 -16.67 -25.67
C GLY A 1100 -13.71 -16.59 -26.86
N LEU A 1101 -14.98 -16.25 -26.60
CA LEU A 1101 -16.02 -16.09 -27.63
C LEU A 1101 -15.70 -14.94 -28.63
N LEU A 1102 -15.01 -13.89 -28.17
CA LEU A 1102 -14.61 -12.76 -29.03
C LEU A 1102 -13.42 -13.03 -29.96
N LYS A 1103 -12.66 -14.12 -29.78
CA LYS A 1103 -11.50 -14.46 -30.65
C LYS A 1103 -11.89 -14.73 -32.10
N GLY A 1104 -13.16 -15.08 -32.37
CA GLY A 1104 -13.67 -15.36 -33.72
C GLY A 1104 -14.09 -14.15 -34.55
N ARG A 1105 -14.12 -12.92 -33.98
CA ARG A 1105 -14.43 -11.71 -34.76
C ARG A 1105 -13.27 -11.35 -35.69
N SER A 1106 -13.55 -11.22 -36.98
CA SER A 1106 -12.57 -10.78 -37.98
C SER A 1106 -12.09 -9.33 -37.70
N ASN A 1107 -10.78 -9.13 -37.68
CA ASN A 1107 -10.10 -7.86 -37.37
C ASN A 1107 -10.27 -6.79 -38.47
N SER A 1108 -11.51 -6.36 -38.71
CA SER A 1108 -11.87 -5.29 -39.66
C SER A 1108 -11.96 -3.90 -39.00
N GLN A 1109 -12.01 -3.84 -37.67
CA GLN A 1109 -11.95 -2.60 -36.89
C GLN A 1109 -10.54 -2.35 -36.33
N PRO A 1110 -10.08 -1.08 -36.24
CA PRO A 1110 -8.78 -0.75 -35.68
C PRO A 1110 -8.68 -1.15 -34.19
N SER A 1111 -7.51 -1.62 -33.78
CA SER A 1111 -7.17 -2.08 -32.43
C SER A 1111 -7.04 -0.96 -31.37
N GLN A 1112 -7.78 0.14 -31.55
CA GLN A 1112 -7.67 1.34 -30.72
C GLN A 1112 -8.75 1.33 -29.64
N LEU A 1113 -8.34 1.37 -28.37
CA LEU A 1113 -9.25 1.35 -27.23
C LEU A 1113 -10.17 2.58 -27.18
N LEU A 1114 -9.63 3.76 -27.48
CA LEU A 1114 -10.37 5.04 -27.47
C LEU A 1114 -10.80 5.45 -28.89
N MET A 1115 -11.97 6.07 -29.02
CA MET A 1115 -12.46 6.65 -30.27
C MET A 1115 -11.68 7.93 -30.64
N ASP A 1116 -11.38 8.13 -31.92
CA ASP A 1116 -10.71 9.35 -32.39
C ASP A 1116 -11.67 10.55 -32.42
N VAL A 1117 -11.59 11.37 -31.38
CA VAL A 1117 -12.35 12.62 -31.22
C VAL A 1117 -12.03 13.67 -32.31
N ARG A 1118 -10.94 13.49 -33.09
CA ARG A 1118 -10.54 14.37 -34.20
C ARG A 1118 -10.94 13.87 -35.57
N ARG A 1119 -11.67 12.74 -35.66
CA ARG A 1119 -12.15 12.20 -36.94
C ARG A 1119 -13.11 13.18 -37.61
N VAL A 1120 -12.79 13.55 -38.85
CA VAL A 1120 -13.61 14.43 -39.68
C VAL A 1120 -14.21 13.64 -40.82
N PHE A 1121 -15.53 13.73 -41.01
CA PHE A 1121 -16.22 13.10 -42.13
C PHE A 1121 -16.07 13.91 -43.43
N PRO A 1122 -15.98 13.28 -44.61
CA PRO A 1122 -15.93 13.98 -45.88
C PRO A 1122 -17.27 14.67 -46.16
N VAL A 1123 -17.22 15.97 -46.41
CA VAL A 1123 -18.40 16.78 -46.76
C VAL A 1123 -18.66 16.66 -48.26
N ILE A 1124 -19.84 16.17 -48.64
CA ILE A 1124 -20.24 15.98 -50.04
C ILE A 1124 -21.23 17.08 -50.41
N PHE A 1125 -20.77 18.02 -51.23
CA PHE A 1125 -21.60 19.05 -51.84
C PHE A 1125 -22.26 18.51 -53.11
N LEU A 1126 -23.59 18.42 -53.12
CA LEU A 1126 -24.36 18.14 -54.33
C LEU A 1126 -24.27 19.34 -55.27
N TYR A 1127 -23.87 19.11 -56.53
CA TYR A 1127 -23.78 20.15 -57.53
C TYR A 1127 -25.18 20.57 -58.00
N SER A 1128 -25.53 21.83 -57.80
CA SER A 1128 -26.71 22.47 -58.38
C SER A 1128 -26.24 23.69 -59.17
N PRO A 1129 -26.71 23.90 -60.42
CA PRO A 1129 -26.35 25.09 -61.19
C PRO A 1129 -26.90 26.36 -60.51
N PRO A 1130 -26.10 27.42 -60.34
CA PRO A 1130 -26.56 28.63 -59.69
C PRO A 1130 -27.56 29.40 -60.58
N PRO A 1131 -28.57 30.07 -59.99
CA PRO A 1131 -29.40 31.01 -60.74
C PRO A 1131 -28.56 32.20 -61.23
N VAL A 1132 -28.97 32.77 -62.37
CA VAL A 1132 -28.29 33.91 -62.99
C VAL A 1132 -28.49 35.17 -62.14
N LEU A 1133 -27.52 35.46 -61.28
CA LEU A 1133 -27.46 36.69 -60.47
C LEU A 1133 -26.87 37.84 -61.27
N SER A 1134 -27.54 39.00 -61.28
CA SER A 1134 -26.93 40.23 -61.79
C SER A 1134 -25.88 40.76 -60.80
N ALA A 1135 -24.85 41.45 -61.31
CA ALA A 1135 -23.79 41.99 -60.46
C ALA A 1135 -24.30 42.99 -59.40
N GLU A 1136 -25.43 43.65 -59.68
CA GLU A 1136 -26.10 44.59 -58.77
C GLU A 1136 -26.66 43.86 -57.53
N GLN A 1137 -27.23 42.66 -57.70
CA GLN A 1137 -27.82 41.85 -56.62
C GLN A 1137 -26.78 41.17 -55.72
N LEU A 1138 -25.50 41.21 -56.08
CA LEU A 1138 -24.43 40.58 -55.33
C LEU A 1138 -23.97 41.51 -54.18
N VAL A 1139 -24.49 41.29 -52.98
CA VAL A 1139 -24.09 41.97 -51.75
C VAL A 1139 -22.97 41.18 -51.09
N ILE A 1140 -21.78 41.77 -50.98
CA ILE A 1140 -20.64 41.20 -50.25
C ILE A 1140 -20.67 41.82 -48.84
N PRO A 1141 -21.00 41.07 -47.78
CA PRO A 1141 -21.07 41.64 -46.43
C PRO A 1141 -19.68 41.95 -45.86
N ASP A 1142 -19.53 43.12 -45.25
CA ASP A 1142 -18.26 43.67 -44.74
C ASP A 1142 -17.58 42.81 -43.67
N SER A 1143 -18.33 41.90 -43.04
CA SER A 1143 -17.83 40.93 -42.06
C SER A 1143 -16.73 40.01 -42.60
N LEU A 1144 -16.66 39.80 -43.92
CA LEU A 1144 -15.67 38.90 -44.55
C LEU A 1144 -14.26 39.53 -44.70
N LYS A 1145 -14.10 40.85 -44.50
CA LYS A 1145 -12.80 41.58 -44.54
C LYS A 1145 -11.92 41.32 -45.79
N ILE A 1146 -12.49 41.00 -46.95
CA ILE A 1146 -11.76 40.75 -48.20
C ILE A 1146 -11.46 42.07 -48.94
N SER A 1147 -10.32 42.71 -48.64
CA SER A 1147 -10.04 44.10 -49.02
C SER A 1147 -9.67 44.38 -50.49
N PHE A 1148 -9.69 43.39 -51.38
CA PHE A 1148 -9.28 43.54 -52.80
C PHE A 1148 -10.44 43.48 -53.82
N LEU A 1149 -11.66 43.16 -53.38
CA LEU A 1149 -12.86 43.16 -54.21
C LEU A 1149 -13.71 44.38 -53.84
N ARG A 1150 -13.59 45.47 -54.61
CA ARG A 1150 -14.53 46.60 -54.57
C ARG A 1150 -15.52 46.45 -55.73
N LYS A 1151 -16.81 46.63 -55.42
CA LYS A 1151 -17.86 46.87 -56.43
C LYS A 1151 -17.55 48.22 -57.09
N ALA A 1152 -17.65 48.28 -58.42
CA ALA A 1152 -17.45 49.51 -59.19
C ALA A 1152 -18.80 50.23 -59.37
#